data_AF-A0A432EXB1-F1
#
_entry.id   AF-A0A432EXB1-F1
#
_cell.length_a   1.000
_cell.length_b   1.000
_cell.length_c   1.000
_cell.angle_alpha   90.00
_cell.angle_beta   90.00
_cell.angle_gamma   90.00
#
_symmetry.space_group_name_H-M   'P 1'
#
loop_
_entity.id
_entity.type
_entity.pdbx_description
1 polymer ?
#
loop_
_entity_poly.entity_id
_entity_poly.type
_entity_poly.pdbx_seq_one_letter_code
_entity_poly.pdbx_strand_id
1 'polypeptide(L)'
;IKEGDIIKFDFIEFSFHTSVAAEKVSKAEHKLDAVQWQLVSEYQLPSDSFSSIPLTNNQLTQIGRKPQGKGNNITLDIAGISRQHLEIKVKAGQCFVRDLNSTRGTLLNGSPLSNAFSALHEGDHLTLDLVSLILKKSQRNSAPSLKNTVSTGYIEPDVLDGYNPLEQDISKMVYEELDACIGCHECMRACPLPDSESISIANLNAYAGGTVALNSTIQHFVEDCTQCDACVPVCPVNIQRSRIVLWNKLKTPASQRETLMAEVGNGELQEVQLSRSELKQFFSAQYLFKTLDDSAQERLFSTLKVKQLFTGETLIKEGEYSQTLWLIISGEISSSTALDDGTQQEMVHLEQGHLIGIQAVLADQASDAHYQAKQTTLLLGLSKYALTAISKQNPDFSNVLKRSYIHHTTEYFLATHPLFKPLDDNAKRRILNEFEVQKFAQSDTLLKANNIGKNIYFILRGFAQEKRQENNNKFIANYLKAGETFGYDDSQRRGEFIAITATTNCEIAVLSAAALQRLETSIPDILQQLTAHTRVENTAKNKQLANIVHGNHIMAIDTRLCVDCDNCVSACQRRHGHSRLDRAKQNLQVGNYHFPGACYHCDDPKCLLCSVDGIIRLPSGEIQIQNHNCIGCGACAERCPYDNIRMVERQPANNTIFTLIKKVLGKSAAKNEIKNLAVKCDLCVDYNNGPACVISCPTGAAMRVDPSCLSA
;
A
#
# COMPACT_ATOMS: atom_id res chain seq x y z
N ILE A 1 -54.63 9.39 19.10
CA ILE A 1 -53.45 9.73 19.92
C ILE A 1 -53.50 11.23 20.16
N LYS A 2 -53.75 11.63 21.40
CA LYS A 2 -53.79 13.00 21.93
C LYS A 2 -52.56 13.24 22.82
N GLU A 3 -52.34 14.49 23.21
CA GLU A 3 -51.32 14.86 24.20
C GLU A 3 -51.43 14.00 25.46
N GLY A 4 -50.33 13.36 25.85
CA GLY A 4 -50.29 12.47 27.01
C GLY A 4 -50.81 11.05 26.78
N ASP A 5 -51.27 10.71 25.57
CA ASP A 5 -51.58 9.31 25.25
C ASP A 5 -50.28 8.50 25.26
N ILE A 6 -50.33 7.32 25.90
CA ILE A 6 -49.22 6.36 25.98
C ILE A 6 -49.57 5.14 25.15
N ILE A 7 -48.68 4.78 24.22
CA ILE A 7 -48.77 3.51 23.49
C ILE A 7 -47.69 2.56 24.01
N LYS A 8 -48.11 1.36 24.39
CA LYS A 8 -47.24 0.26 24.82
C LYS A 8 -47.03 -0.77 23.72
N PHE A 9 -45.77 -1.09 23.47
CA PHE A 9 -45.37 -2.32 22.80
C PHE A 9 -44.46 -3.11 23.73
N ASP A 10 -44.99 -4.20 24.28
CA ASP A 10 -44.33 -5.03 25.27
C ASP A 10 -43.84 -4.21 26.48
N PHE A 11 -42.53 -4.11 26.72
CA PHE A 11 -41.94 -3.37 27.83
C PHE A 11 -41.58 -1.90 27.51
N ILE A 12 -41.93 -1.39 26.31
CA ILE A 12 -41.58 -0.03 25.88
C ILE A 12 -42.83 0.85 25.83
N GLU A 13 -42.78 2.00 26.52
CA GLU A 13 -43.81 3.03 26.56
C GLU A 13 -43.41 4.26 25.74
N PHE A 14 -44.28 4.71 24.84
CA PHE A 14 -44.14 5.97 24.11
C PHE A 14 -45.24 6.94 24.54
N SER A 15 -44.87 8.07 25.13
CA SER A 15 -45.79 9.18 25.44
C SER A 15 -45.70 10.28 24.40
N PHE A 16 -46.86 10.76 23.94
CA PHE A 16 -46.94 11.79 22.92
C PHE A 16 -47.05 13.18 23.53
N HIS A 17 -46.12 14.08 23.15
CA HIS A 17 -46.13 15.49 23.54
C HIS A 17 -46.15 16.45 22.33
N THR A 18 -46.91 17.53 22.45
CA THR A 18 -47.14 18.55 21.44
C THR A 18 -46.09 19.64 21.61
N SER A 19 -45.24 19.78 20.59
CA SER A 19 -44.23 20.83 20.58
C SER A 19 -44.87 22.17 20.21
N VAL A 20 -44.84 23.14 21.12
CA VAL A 20 -45.17 24.53 20.80
C VAL A 20 -43.88 25.27 20.43
N ALA A 21 -43.81 25.76 19.19
CA ALA A 21 -42.80 26.71 18.76
C ALA A 21 -43.31 28.15 18.94
N ALA A 22 -42.41 28.98 19.50
CA ALA A 22 -42.33 30.44 19.45
C ALA A 22 -43.51 31.30 19.98
N GLU A 23 -43.34 31.89 21.17
CA GLU A 23 -43.27 33.35 21.39
C GLU A 23 -43.32 33.71 22.89
N LYS A 24 -42.26 34.34 23.41
CA LYS A 24 -42.27 35.72 23.95
C LYS A 24 -40.96 36.03 24.68
N VAL A 25 -40.31 37.06 24.16
CA VAL A 25 -39.18 37.76 24.77
C VAL A 25 -39.62 38.38 26.09
N SER A 26 -39.04 37.95 27.20
CA SER A 26 -38.98 38.72 28.44
C SER A 26 -37.55 38.77 28.95
N LYS A 27 -37.03 39.99 29.02
CA LYS A 27 -35.74 40.37 29.59
C LYS A 27 -35.57 39.79 31.00
N ALA A 28 -34.56 38.94 31.19
CA ALA A 28 -33.87 38.78 32.45
C ALA A 28 -32.48 38.17 32.20
N GLU A 29 -31.46 39.01 32.41
CA GLU A 29 -30.09 38.67 32.82
C GLU A 29 -29.24 37.82 31.85
N HIS A 30 -28.28 38.51 31.22
CA HIS A 30 -27.10 37.93 30.61
C HIS A 30 -26.37 36.98 31.57
N LYS A 31 -26.64 35.67 31.48
CA LYS A 31 -25.61 34.66 31.73
C LYS A 31 -24.85 34.50 30.42
N LEU A 32 -23.55 34.83 30.44
CA LEU A 32 -22.64 34.44 29.38
C LEU A 32 -22.81 32.94 29.13
N ASP A 33 -23.26 32.57 27.94
CA ASP A 33 -23.25 31.19 27.46
C ASP A 33 -21.82 30.66 27.62
N ALA A 34 -21.64 29.71 28.52
CA ALA A 34 -20.34 29.13 28.78
C ALA A 34 -19.92 28.34 27.54
N VAL A 35 -18.96 28.87 26.77
CA VAL A 35 -18.28 28.14 25.69
C VAL A 35 -17.76 26.83 26.28
N GLN A 36 -18.37 25.70 25.90
CA GLN A 36 -17.89 24.38 26.26
C GLN A 36 -16.81 23.95 25.28
N TRP A 37 -15.59 23.87 25.78
CA TRP A 37 -14.44 23.35 25.04
C TRP A 37 -14.42 21.82 25.11
N GLN A 38 -13.93 21.18 24.06
CA GLN A 38 -13.69 19.74 24.02
C GLN A 38 -12.36 19.44 23.32
N LEU A 39 -11.67 18.40 23.77
CA LEU A 39 -10.53 17.82 23.05
C LEU A 39 -11.04 16.67 22.21
N VAL A 40 -10.69 16.66 20.94
CA VAL A 40 -11.02 15.58 20.01
C VAL A 40 -9.72 14.90 19.62
N SER A 41 -9.58 13.60 19.88
CA SER A 41 -8.38 12.90 19.44
C SER A 41 -8.44 12.61 17.94
N GLU A 42 -7.31 12.74 17.26
CA GLU A 42 -7.14 12.22 15.91
C GLU A 42 -7.08 10.68 15.92
N TYR A 43 -6.65 10.02 17.00
CA TYR A 43 -6.53 8.56 17.07
C TYR A 43 -7.53 7.93 18.05
N GLN A 44 -7.88 6.66 17.86
CA GLN A 44 -8.70 5.93 18.83
C GLN A 44 -7.82 5.49 20.00
N LEU A 45 -8.19 5.93 21.20
CA LEU A 45 -7.44 5.64 22.42
C LEU A 45 -7.71 4.18 22.87
N PRO A 46 -6.74 3.45 23.44
CA PRO A 46 -6.87 2.02 23.79
C PRO A 46 -7.89 1.65 24.89
N SER A 47 -8.75 2.57 25.30
CA SER A 47 -9.83 2.35 26.27
C SER A 47 -11.07 3.09 25.80
N ASP A 48 -12.28 2.70 26.25
CA ASP A 48 -13.61 3.32 25.98
C ASP A 48 -13.75 4.81 26.35
N SER A 49 -12.65 5.56 26.34
CA SER A 49 -12.49 6.93 26.78
C SER A 49 -12.71 7.86 25.59
N PHE A 50 -13.99 8.16 25.35
CA PHE A 50 -14.53 9.34 24.68
C PHE A 50 -13.90 9.76 23.33
N SER A 51 -14.71 9.77 22.26
CA SER A 51 -14.38 10.40 20.97
C SER A 51 -14.17 11.92 21.08
N SER A 52 -14.75 12.56 22.10
CA SER A 52 -14.45 13.92 22.50
C SER A 52 -14.49 14.08 24.01
N ILE A 53 -13.47 14.76 24.57
CA ILE A 53 -13.31 14.91 26.01
C ILE A 53 -13.72 16.33 26.40
N PRO A 54 -14.84 16.52 27.12
CA PRO A 54 -15.31 17.85 27.51
C PRO A 54 -14.37 18.47 28.54
N LEU A 55 -14.08 19.76 28.36
CA LEU A 55 -13.31 20.57 29.30
C LEU A 55 -14.27 21.48 30.07
N THR A 56 -14.37 21.28 31.37
CA THR A 56 -15.27 22.02 32.27
C THR A 56 -14.62 23.30 32.78
N ASN A 57 -15.43 24.35 32.90
CA ASN A 57 -14.96 25.67 33.36
C ASN A 57 -14.52 25.58 34.84
N ASN A 58 -13.40 26.22 35.19
CA ASN A 58 -12.77 26.20 36.52
C ASN A 58 -12.26 24.83 37.02
N GLN A 59 -12.14 23.82 36.14
CA GLN A 59 -11.52 22.54 36.48
C GLN A 59 -10.14 22.40 35.82
N LEU A 60 -9.16 21.95 36.61
CA LEU A 60 -7.86 21.51 36.10
C LEU A 60 -8.02 20.07 35.59
N THR A 61 -7.71 19.85 34.32
CA THR A 61 -7.80 18.55 33.66
C THR A 61 -6.38 18.03 33.40
N GLN A 62 -5.97 17.03 34.18
CA GLN A 62 -4.68 16.36 34.02
C GLN A 62 -4.79 15.18 33.06
N ILE A 63 -3.86 15.09 32.11
CA ILE A 63 -3.78 14.03 31.10
C ILE A 63 -2.46 13.27 31.26
N GLY A 64 -2.53 11.93 31.28
CA GLY A 64 -1.35 11.08 31.36
C GLY A 64 -1.66 9.60 31.34
N ARG A 65 -0.61 8.77 31.40
CA ARG A 65 -0.72 7.31 31.48
C ARG A 65 -1.02 6.84 32.91
N LYS A 66 -1.65 5.67 33.07
CA LYS A 66 -2.11 5.09 34.35
C LYS A 66 -1.14 5.36 35.53
N PRO A 67 -1.54 6.16 36.56
CA PRO A 67 -0.64 6.54 37.64
C PRO A 67 -0.59 5.49 38.78
N GLN A 68 0.47 5.54 39.60
CA GLN A 68 0.62 4.74 40.84
C GLN A 68 0.09 5.49 42.09
N GLY A 69 -0.95 6.33 41.95
CA GLY A 69 -1.44 7.25 42.99
C GLY A 69 -2.75 7.95 42.60
N LYS A 70 -3.02 9.18 43.08
CA LYS A 70 -4.20 9.97 42.65
C LYS A 70 -4.28 10.00 41.11
N GLY A 71 -5.42 9.54 40.58
CA GLY A 71 -5.65 9.32 39.15
C GLY A 71 -5.57 10.59 38.31
N ASN A 72 -5.17 10.46 37.04
CA ASN A 72 -5.36 11.52 36.04
C ASN A 72 -6.85 11.70 35.76
N ASN A 73 -7.28 12.92 35.40
CA ASN A 73 -8.66 13.14 34.95
C ASN A 73 -8.93 12.42 33.62
N ILE A 74 -7.92 12.34 32.76
CA ILE A 74 -7.94 11.64 31.48
C ILE A 74 -6.76 10.67 31.46
N THR A 75 -7.05 9.38 31.32
CA THR A 75 -6.01 8.35 31.24
C THR A 75 -5.84 7.88 29.80
N LEU A 76 -4.63 8.03 29.26
CA LEU A 76 -4.26 7.55 27.92
C LEU A 76 -3.25 6.41 28.10
N ASP A 77 -3.70 5.17 28.05
CA ASP A 77 -2.85 3.99 28.34
C ASP A 77 -2.02 3.54 27.12
N ILE A 78 -1.22 4.47 26.60
CA ILE A 78 -0.38 4.27 25.40
C ILE A 78 1.10 4.29 25.80
N ALA A 79 1.87 3.36 25.26
CA ALA A 79 3.30 3.21 25.47
C ALA A 79 4.12 4.40 24.91
N GLY A 80 4.15 5.50 25.66
CA GLY A 80 4.89 6.72 25.30
C GLY A 80 4.41 7.97 26.02
N ILE A 81 3.23 7.91 26.61
CA ILE A 81 2.68 8.98 27.43
C ILE A 81 3.21 8.83 28.87
N SER A 82 3.78 9.91 29.42
CA SER A 82 4.19 9.97 30.83
C SER A 82 3.00 9.80 31.78
N ARG A 83 3.27 9.28 32.99
CA ARG A 83 2.22 9.05 34.01
C ARG A 83 1.43 10.32 34.31
N GLN A 84 2.13 11.46 34.35
CA GLN A 84 1.55 12.79 34.35
C GLN A 84 2.20 13.51 33.16
N HIS A 85 1.45 13.80 32.10
CA HIS A 85 2.01 14.28 30.83
C HIS A 85 1.78 15.77 30.65
N LEU A 86 0.52 16.20 30.71
CA LEU A 86 0.16 17.61 30.57
C LEU A 86 -1.05 17.98 31.42
N GLU A 87 -1.29 19.28 31.56
CA GLU A 87 -2.46 19.83 32.23
C GLU A 87 -3.12 20.91 31.40
N ILE A 88 -4.45 20.86 31.34
CA ILE A 88 -5.29 21.88 30.71
C ILE A 88 -6.18 22.52 31.77
N LYS A 89 -6.30 23.84 31.74
CA LYS A 89 -7.22 24.60 32.59
C LYS A 89 -8.09 25.52 31.74
N VAL A 90 -9.37 25.61 32.07
CA VAL A 90 -10.29 26.59 31.49
C VAL A 90 -10.55 27.68 32.52
N LYS A 91 -10.20 28.92 32.20
CA LYS A 91 -10.42 30.09 33.08
C LYS A 91 -11.08 31.21 32.27
N ALA A 92 -12.23 31.69 32.76
CA ALA A 92 -13.00 32.76 32.11
C ALA A 92 -13.31 32.50 30.62
N GLY A 93 -13.56 31.23 30.25
CA GLY A 93 -13.89 30.84 28.87
C GLY A 93 -12.69 30.64 27.95
N GLN A 94 -11.45 30.85 28.41
CA GLN A 94 -10.22 30.58 27.64
C GLN A 94 -9.54 29.29 28.14
N CYS A 95 -9.04 28.47 27.20
CA CYS A 95 -8.25 27.29 27.51
C CYS A 95 -6.75 27.63 27.60
N PHE A 96 -6.07 27.01 28.56
CA PHE A 96 -4.62 27.08 28.70
C PHE A 96 -4.06 25.68 28.93
N VAL A 97 -2.88 25.41 28.38
CA VAL A 97 -2.18 24.12 28.51
C VAL A 97 -0.76 24.32 29.01
N ARG A 98 -0.22 23.35 29.75
CA ARG A 98 1.21 23.25 30.04
C ARG A 98 1.65 21.79 30.00
N ASP A 99 2.90 21.57 29.66
CA ASP A 99 3.55 20.27 29.80
C ASP A 99 3.97 20.05 31.27
N LEU A 100 3.89 18.82 31.78
CA LEU A 100 4.29 18.46 33.15
C LEU A 100 5.70 17.86 33.21
N ASN A 101 6.63 18.39 32.40
CA ASN A 101 7.96 17.82 32.16
C ASN A 101 7.85 16.36 31.70
N SER A 102 6.95 16.11 30.75
CA SER A 102 6.74 14.79 30.19
C SER A 102 8.01 14.27 29.50
N THR A 103 8.20 12.97 29.53
CA THR A 103 9.40 12.28 29.04
C THR A 103 9.59 12.44 27.52
N ARG A 104 8.49 12.61 26.77
CA ARG A 104 8.47 12.81 25.31
C ARG A 104 8.11 14.24 24.89
N GLY A 105 7.80 15.13 25.85
CA GLY A 105 7.33 16.49 25.59
C GLY A 105 5.90 16.51 25.01
N THR A 106 5.24 17.66 25.14
CA THR A 106 4.00 17.97 24.42
C THR A 106 4.33 18.96 23.32
N LEU A 107 3.81 18.76 22.10
CA LEU A 107 3.86 19.77 21.03
C LEU A 107 2.52 20.51 20.95
N LEU A 108 2.56 21.83 20.83
CA LEU A 108 1.43 22.68 20.45
C LEU A 108 1.65 23.17 19.02
N ASN A 109 0.80 22.76 18.08
CA ASN A 109 0.90 23.08 16.66
C ASN A 109 2.30 22.78 16.09
N GLY A 110 2.89 21.64 16.49
CA GLY A 110 4.23 21.21 16.08
C GLY A 110 5.39 21.89 16.80
N SER A 111 5.14 22.85 17.71
CA SER A 111 6.19 23.51 18.52
C SER A 111 6.22 22.97 19.95
N PRO A 112 7.39 22.74 20.57
CA PRO A 112 7.48 22.26 21.94
C PRO A 112 6.79 23.17 22.95
N LEU A 113 5.96 22.57 23.79
CA LEU A 113 5.26 23.24 24.87
C LEU A 113 6.11 23.23 26.15
N SER A 114 6.23 24.39 26.80
CA SER A 114 6.94 24.51 28.07
C SER A 114 6.08 24.08 29.28
N ASN A 115 6.67 24.12 30.48
CA ASN A 115 5.96 23.92 31.74
C ASN A 115 5.16 25.15 32.22
N ALA A 116 5.28 26.29 31.53
CA ALA A 116 4.43 27.45 31.72
C ALA A 116 3.12 27.29 30.93
N PHE A 117 2.03 27.87 31.45
CA PHE A 117 0.74 27.83 30.77
C PHE A 117 0.73 28.69 29.51
N SER A 118 0.49 28.08 28.36
CA SER A 118 0.23 28.74 27.07
C SER A 118 -1.27 28.78 26.79
N ALA A 119 -1.75 29.86 26.19
CA ALA A 119 -3.14 29.97 25.74
C ALA A 119 -3.39 29.06 24.53
N LEU A 120 -4.54 28.41 24.49
CA LEU A 120 -5.02 27.61 23.36
C LEU A 120 -6.16 28.33 22.63
N HIS A 121 -6.25 28.09 21.33
CA HIS A 121 -7.27 28.55 20.42
C HIS A 121 -8.00 27.36 19.77
N GLU A 122 -9.18 27.62 19.22
CA GLU A 122 -9.94 26.61 18.49
C GLU A 122 -9.18 26.15 17.24
N GLY A 123 -9.07 24.83 17.08
CA GLY A 123 -8.27 24.19 16.03
C GLY A 123 -6.83 23.87 16.44
N ASP A 124 -6.37 24.29 17.61
CA ASP A 124 -5.00 23.98 18.06
C ASP A 124 -4.80 22.48 18.27
N HIS A 125 -3.68 21.95 17.78
CA HIS A 125 -3.26 20.57 17.90
C HIS A 125 -2.27 20.40 19.05
N LEU A 126 -2.60 19.50 19.96
CA LEU A 126 -1.73 19.04 21.04
C LEU A 126 -1.24 17.64 20.73
N THR A 127 0.03 17.49 20.41
CA THR A 127 0.64 16.19 20.12
C THR A 127 1.35 15.69 21.38
N LEU A 128 0.85 14.59 21.94
CA LEU A 128 1.45 13.79 22.99
C LEU A 128 1.94 12.48 22.35
N ASP A 129 3.21 12.42 21.97
CA ASP A 129 3.75 11.25 21.29
C ASP A 129 2.97 10.89 20.00
N LEU A 130 2.42 9.68 19.88
CA LEU A 130 1.59 9.27 18.72
C LEU A 130 0.16 9.81 18.78
N VAL A 131 -0.25 10.49 19.87
CA VAL A 131 -1.61 11.01 20.04
C VAL A 131 -1.66 12.48 19.71
N SER A 132 -2.47 12.87 18.73
CA SER A 132 -2.84 14.28 18.51
C SER A 132 -4.24 14.53 19.08
N LEU A 133 -4.40 15.61 19.85
CA LEU A 133 -5.66 16.10 20.40
C LEU A 133 -5.93 17.50 19.84
N ILE A 134 -7.07 17.70 19.19
CA ILE A 134 -7.50 18.98 18.62
C ILE A 134 -8.47 19.66 19.58
N LEU A 135 -8.24 20.93 19.90
CA LEU A 135 -9.17 21.73 20.70
C LEU A 135 -10.33 22.24 19.83
N LYS A 136 -11.59 21.91 20.18
CA LYS A 136 -12.79 22.41 19.48
C LYS A 136 -13.78 23.05 20.46
N LYS A 137 -14.59 24.00 19.98
CA LYS A 137 -15.80 24.42 20.71
C LYS A 137 -16.95 23.48 20.39
N SER A 138 -17.78 23.15 21.38
CA SER A 138 -18.97 22.35 21.17
C SER A 138 -20.06 23.20 20.50
N GLN A 139 -20.41 22.91 19.25
CA GLN A 139 -21.64 23.36 18.61
C GLN A 139 -22.61 22.19 18.51
N ARG A 140 -23.90 22.39 18.84
CA ARG A 140 -24.95 21.41 18.55
C ARG A 140 -25.13 21.31 17.03
N ASN A 141 -24.59 20.27 16.40
CA ASN A 141 -24.88 19.99 14.99
C ASN A 141 -26.31 19.46 14.84
N SER A 142 -27.09 20.16 14.03
CA SER A 142 -28.32 19.67 13.42
C SER A 142 -27.95 18.86 12.18
N ALA A 143 -28.51 17.65 12.06
CA ALA A 143 -28.28 16.77 10.91
C ALA A 143 -28.91 17.37 9.63
N PRO A 144 -28.20 17.41 8.48
CA PRO A 144 -28.84 17.66 7.20
C PRO A 144 -29.55 16.39 6.72
N SER A 145 -30.84 16.51 6.40
CA SER A 145 -31.64 15.46 5.76
C SER A 145 -31.52 15.59 4.25
N LEU A 146 -30.98 14.57 3.59
CA LEU A 146 -31.04 14.43 2.13
C LEU A 146 -31.95 13.26 1.78
N LYS A 147 -32.97 13.57 0.97
CA LYS A 147 -33.99 12.64 0.48
C LYS A 147 -33.38 11.81 -0.64
N ASN A 148 -33.19 10.50 -0.42
CA ASN A 148 -32.91 9.55 -1.49
C ASN A 148 -34.24 9.11 -2.14
N THR A 149 -34.39 9.39 -3.43
CA THR A 149 -35.45 8.82 -4.26
C THR A 149 -34.76 7.84 -5.21
N VAL A 150 -34.95 6.54 -4.99
CA VAL A 150 -34.40 5.48 -5.86
C VAL A 150 -35.39 5.26 -7.00
N SER A 151 -34.98 5.56 -8.23
CA SER A 151 -35.70 5.16 -9.44
C SER A 151 -35.19 3.80 -9.91
N THR A 152 -36.10 2.85 -10.04
CA THR A 152 -35.86 1.55 -10.69
C THR A 152 -36.23 1.68 -12.17
N GLY A 153 -35.25 1.62 -13.06
CA GLY A 153 -35.48 1.70 -14.50
C GLY A 153 -34.19 1.54 -15.31
N TYR A 154 -34.30 0.89 -16.47
CA TYR A 154 -33.26 0.69 -17.50
C TYR A 154 -32.30 1.88 -17.63
N ILE A 155 -30.99 1.63 -17.63
CA ILE A 155 -29.95 2.65 -17.86
C ILE A 155 -29.44 2.50 -19.30
N GLU A 156 -29.76 3.46 -20.16
CA GLU A 156 -29.04 3.66 -21.43
C GLU A 156 -27.62 4.18 -21.15
N PRO A 157 -26.62 3.87 -22.02
CA PRO A 157 -25.21 4.20 -21.79
C PRO A 157 -24.88 5.70 -21.61
N ASP A 158 -25.82 6.61 -21.84
CA ASP A 158 -25.59 8.06 -21.90
C ASP A 158 -26.13 8.84 -20.69
N VAL A 159 -26.57 8.17 -19.61
CA VAL A 159 -26.94 8.86 -18.34
C VAL A 159 -26.10 8.31 -17.18
N LEU A 160 -24.85 8.77 -17.08
CA LEU A 160 -23.94 8.53 -15.96
C LEU A 160 -24.00 9.65 -14.89
N ASP A 161 -25.04 10.48 -14.92
CA ASP A 161 -25.26 11.53 -13.91
C ASP A 161 -25.71 10.89 -12.58
N GLY A 162 -24.76 10.74 -11.65
CA GLY A 162 -24.99 10.21 -10.30
C GLY A 162 -23.97 9.17 -9.83
N TYR A 163 -23.20 8.58 -10.76
CA TYR A 163 -22.10 7.67 -10.44
C TYR A 163 -20.78 8.42 -10.33
N ASN A 164 -19.92 8.00 -9.40
CA ASN A 164 -18.61 8.63 -9.23
C ASN A 164 -17.64 8.18 -10.35
N PRO A 165 -16.51 8.89 -10.58
CA PRO A 165 -15.60 8.59 -11.70
C PRO A 165 -15.08 7.14 -11.76
N LEU A 166 -14.95 6.46 -10.61
CA LEU A 166 -14.56 5.05 -10.56
C LEU A 166 -15.65 4.13 -11.13
N GLU A 167 -16.90 4.36 -10.76
CA GLU A 167 -18.06 3.59 -11.25
C GLU A 167 -18.25 3.83 -12.76
N GLN A 168 -17.97 5.04 -13.24
CA GLN A 168 -17.95 5.36 -14.67
C GLN A 168 -16.82 4.60 -15.41
N ASP A 169 -15.60 4.61 -14.87
CA ASP A 169 -14.47 3.87 -15.46
C ASP A 169 -14.73 2.36 -15.49
N ILE A 170 -15.17 1.78 -14.37
CA ILE A 170 -15.47 0.35 -14.24
C ILE A 170 -16.63 -0.05 -15.15
N SER A 171 -17.72 0.72 -15.19
CA SER A 171 -18.88 0.36 -16.02
C SER A 171 -18.52 0.31 -17.51
N LYS A 172 -17.78 1.31 -18.02
CA LYS A 172 -17.29 1.33 -19.41
C LYS A 172 -16.45 0.09 -19.71
N MET A 173 -15.50 -0.18 -18.84
CA MET A 173 -14.63 -1.35 -18.88
C MET A 173 -15.39 -2.69 -18.83
N VAL A 174 -16.51 -2.74 -18.11
CA VAL A 174 -17.36 -3.93 -17.99
C VAL A 174 -18.20 -4.14 -19.26
N TYR A 175 -18.73 -3.09 -19.88
CA TYR A 175 -19.49 -3.24 -21.12
C TYR A 175 -18.65 -3.86 -22.25
N GLU A 176 -17.39 -3.44 -22.39
CA GLU A 176 -16.45 -4.06 -23.33
C GLU A 176 -16.25 -5.57 -23.06
N GLU A 177 -16.27 -5.97 -21.78
CA GLU A 177 -16.12 -7.37 -21.37
C GLU A 177 -17.39 -8.19 -21.54
N LEU A 178 -18.56 -7.58 -21.34
CA LEU A 178 -19.84 -8.22 -21.59
C LEU A 178 -19.96 -8.61 -23.07
N ASP A 179 -19.57 -7.70 -23.97
CA ASP A 179 -19.55 -7.94 -25.41
C ASP A 179 -18.54 -9.01 -25.83
N ALA A 180 -17.38 -9.06 -25.16
CA ALA A 180 -16.37 -10.09 -25.42
C ALA A 180 -16.78 -11.48 -24.90
N CYS A 181 -17.76 -11.58 -23.99
CA CYS A 181 -18.06 -12.81 -23.27
C CYS A 181 -18.73 -13.86 -24.15
N ILE A 182 -18.04 -15.00 -24.36
CA ILE A 182 -18.57 -16.12 -25.14
C ILE A 182 -19.45 -17.09 -24.33
N GLY A 183 -19.68 -16.82 -23.04
CA GLY A 183 -20.56 -17.63 -22.20
C GLY A 183 -20.07 -19.06 -21.90
N CYS A 184 -18.76 -19.33 -22.00
CA CYS A 184 -18.19 -20.68 -21.81
C CYS A 184 -18.29 -21.23 -20.37
N HIS A 185 -18.51 -20.35 -19.39
CA HIS A 185 -18.77 -20.69 -17.99
C HIS A 185 -17.57 -21.22 -17.18
N GLU A 186 -16.35 -21.28 -17.73
CA GLU A 186 -15.14 -21.71 -17.00
C GLU A 186 -14.87 -20.90 -15.72
N CYS A 187 -15.12 -19.59 -15.79
CA CYS A 187 -14.97 -18.68 -14.65
C CYS A 187 -15.89 -19.01 -13.47
N MET A 188 -17.06 -19.60 -13.72
CA MET A 188 -17.95 -20.03 -12.63
C MET A 188 -17.46 -21.33 -12.02
N ARG A 189 -16.95 -22.27 -12.84
CA ARG A 189 -16.36 -23.53 -12.34
C ARG A 189 -15.08 -23.33 -11.54
N ALA A 190 -14.30 -22.30 -11.87
CA ALA A 190 -13.10 -21.95 -11.13
C ALA A 190 -13.39 -21.12 -9.87
N CYS A 191 -14.63 -20.66 -9.67
CA CYS A 191 -14.98 -19.84 -8.52
C CYS A 191 -15.06 -20.72 -7.26
N PRO A 192 -14.36 -20.37 -6.16
CA PRO A 192 -14.38 -21.17 -4.94
C PRO A 192 -15.67 -21.00 -4.11
N LEU A 193 -16.60 -20.13 -4.53
CA LEU A 193 -17.86 -19.92 -3.83
C LEU A 193 -18.80 -21.11 -4.04
N PRO A 194 -19.43 -21.65 -2.97
CA PRO A 194 -20.47 -22.68 -3.10
C PRO A 194 -21.61 -22.26 -4.04
N ASP A 195 -22.05 -21.00 -3.92
CA ASP A 195 -23.13 -20.44 -4.74
C ASP A 195 -22.77 -20.34 -6.23
N SER A 196 -21.50 -20.50 -6.62
CA SER A 196 -21.08 -20.45 -8.02
C SER A 196 -21.73 -21.53 -8.89
N GLU A 197 -22.08 -22.68 -8.30
CA GLU A 197 -22.80 -23.76 -9.00
C GLU A 197 -24.26 -23.38 -9.31
N SER A 198 -24.83 -22.47 -8.53
CA SER A 198 -26.23 -22.06 -8.62
C SER A 198 -26.47 -20.88 -9.57
N ILE A 199 -25.40 -20.29 -10.13
CA ILE A 199 -25.48 -19.07 -10.93
C ILE A 199 -24.76 -19.19 -12.26
N SER A 200 -25.48 -18.94 -13.36
CA SER A 200 -24.89 -18.97 -14.69
C SER A 200 -24.11 -17.69 -15.01
N ILE A 201 -23.11 -17.81 -15.88
CA ILE A 201 -22.35 -16.66 -16.36
C ILE A 201 -23.24 -15.66 -17.13
N ALA A 202 -24.24 -16.19 -17.83
CA ALA A 202 -25.23 -15.41 -18.56
C ALA A 202 -26.10 -14.59 -17.60
N ASN A 203 -26.52 -15.16 -16.46
CA ASN A 203 -27.31 -14.45 -15.46
C ASN A 203 -26.52 -13.30 -14.83
N LEU A 204 -25.24 -13.53 -14.50
CA LEU A 204 -24.34 -12.48 -13.99
C LEU A 204 -24.11 -11.37 -15.01
N ASN A 205 -23.94 -11.72 -16.29
CA ASN A 205 -23.82 -10.75 -17.39
C ASN A 205 -25.09 -9.92 -17.55
N ALA A 206 -26.22 -10.60 -17.52
CA ALA A 206 -27.50 -9.98 -17.73
C ALA A 206 -27.80 -8.95 -16.63
N TYR A 207 -27.47 -9.29 -15.38
CA TYR A 207 -27.52 -8.33 -14.28
C TYR A 207 -26.50 -7.21 -14.45
N ALA A 208 -25.25 -7.51 -14.81
CA ALA A 208 -24.21 -6.51 -15.05
C ALA A 208 -24.57 -5.47 -16.12
N GLY A 209 -25.18 -5.91 -17.22
CA GLY A 209 -25.69 -5.06 -18.30
C GLY A 209 -27.08 -4.48 -18.05
N GLY A 210 -27.69 -4.71 -16.87
CA GLY A 210 -29.01 -4.14 -16.51
C GLY A 210 -30.20 -4.78 -17.23
N THR A 211 -30.01 -5.90 -17.92
CA THR A 211 -31.07 -6.59 -18.67
C THR A 211 -31.94 -7.51 -17.80
N VAL A 212 -31.49 -7.84 -16.58
CA VAL A 212 -32.20 -8.67 -15.60
C VAL A 212 -32.19 -7.98 -14.24
N ALA A 213 -33.30 -8.09 -13.50
CA ALA A 213 -33.44 -7.56 -12.15
C ALA A 213 -32.64 -8.36 -11.12
N LEU A 214 -32.28 -7.72 -10.00
CA LEU A 214 -31.63 -8.39 -8.88
C LEU A 214 -32.51 -9.52 -8.34
N ASN A 215 -31.92 -10.68 -8.09
CA ASN A 215 -32.53 -11.78 -7.34
C ASN A 215 -31.61 -12.22 -6.20
N SER A 216 -32.13 -13.00 -5.26
CA SER A 216 -31.39 -13.42 -4.06
C SER A 216 -30.13 -14.21 -4.37
N THR A 217 -30.15 -15.10 -5.37
CA THR A 217 -28.97 -15.87 -5.79
C THR A 217 -27.85 -14.98 -6.31
N ILE A 218 -28.18 -14.00 -7.17
CA ILE A 218 -27.22 -13.02 -7.68
C ILE A 218 -26.70 -12.15 -6.54
N GLN A 219 -27.60 -11.69 -5.67
CA GLN A 219 -27.24 -10.85 -4.52
C GLN A 219 -26.25 -11.57 -3.60
N HIS A 220 -26.56 -12.80 -3.20
CA HIS A 220 -25.71 -13.64 -2.35
C HIS A 220 -24.34 -13.89 -2.98
N PHE A 221 -24.30 -14.35 -4.23
CA PHE A 221 -23.03 -14.60 -4.93
C PHE A 221 -22.17 -13.32 -5.04
N VAL A 222 -22.80 -12.20 -5.37
CA VAL A 222 -22.09 -10.91 -5.52
C VAL A 222 -21.59 -10.43 -4.16
N GLU A 223 -22.37 -10.56 -3.09
CA GLU A 223 -21.96 -10.18 -1.73
C GLU A 223 -20.82 -11.06 -1.22
N ASP A 224 -20.91 -12.37 -1.42
CA ASP A 224 -19.94 -13.36 -0.92
C ASP A 224 -18.64 -13.39 -1.74
N CYS A 225 -18.64 -12.84 -2.96
CA CYS A 225 -17.45 -12.83 -3.81
C CYS A 225 -16.29 -12.09 -3.13
N THR A 226 -15.19 -12.80 -2.91
CA THR A 226 -13.99 -12.25 -2.23
C THR A 226 -13.03 -11.53 -3.18
N GLN A 227 -13.39 -11.35 -4.46
CA GLN A 227 -12.51 -10.79 -5.48
C GLN A 227 -11.15 -11.51 -5.55
N CYS A 228 -11.13 -12.84 -5.39
CA CYS A 228 -9.92 -13.67 -5.40
C CYS A 228 -9.29 -13.83 -6.80
N ASP A 229 -9.92 -13.29 -7.85
CA ASP A 229 -9.49 -13.36 -9.25
C ASP A 229 -9.34 -14.78 -9.84
N ALA A 230 -9.76 -15.84 -9.14
CA ALA A 230 -9.73 -17.21 -9.66
C ALA A 230 -10.47 -17.38 -11.00
N CYS A 231 -11.46 -16.51 -11.25
CA CYS A 231 -12.26 -16.47 -12.47
C CYS A 231 -11.55 -15.83 -13.69
N VAL A 232 -10.44 -15.11 -13.49
CA VAL A 232 -9.71 -14.38 -14.54
C VAL A 232 -8.83 -15.31 -15.38
N PRO A 233 -7.87 -16.08 -14.82
CA PRO A 233 -6.90 -16.83 -15.63
C PRO A 233 -7.54 -17.98 -16.44
N VAL A 234 -8.74 -18.43 -16.05
CA VAL A 234 -9.48 -19.50 -16.74
C VAL A 234 -10.30 -19.00 -17.94
N CYS A 235 -10.37 -17.69 -18.18
CA CYS A 235 -11.21 -17.14 -19.24
C CYS A 235 -10.56 -17.24 -20.64
N PRO A 236 -11.13 -18.02 -21.58
CA PRO A 236 -10.50 -18.29 -22.88
C PRO A 236 -10.51 -17.10 -23.86
N VAL A 237 -11.35 -16.09 -23.60
CA VAL A 237 -11.43 -14.84 -24.38
C VAL A 237 -10.95 -13.64 -23.59
N ASN A 238 -10.32 -13.91 -22.45
CA ASN A 238 -9.62 -12.94 -21.66
C ASN A 238 -10.45 -11.74 -21.17
N ILE A 239 -11.38 -12.05 -20.29
CA ILE A 239 -12.22 -11.06 -19.60
C ILE A 239 -11.78 -11.01 -18.14
N GLN A 240 -11.65 -9.82 -17.57
CA GLN A 240 -11.43 -9.62 -16.13
C GLN A 240 -12.74 -9.88 -15.40
N ARG A 241 -13.08 -11.17 -15.24
CA ARG A 241 -14.41 -11.52 -14.75
C ARG A 241 -14.71 -10.98 -13.35
N SER A 242 -13.69 -10.85 -12.51
CA SER A 242 -13.78 -10.22 -11.19
C SER A 242 -14.28 -8.78 -11.28
N ARG A 243 -13.92 -8.02 -12.32
CA ARG A 243 -14.39 -6.65 -12.59
C ARG A 243 -15.89 -6.58 -12.85
N ILE A 244 -16.46 -7.55 -13.56
CA ILE A 244 -17.92 -7.66 -13.77
C ILE A 244 -18.62 -7.90 -12.43
N VAL A 245 -18.07 -8.80 -11.60
CA VAL A 245 -18.63 -9.06 -10.27
C VAL A 245 -18.45 -7.85 -9.35
N LEU A 246 -17.34 -7.12 -9.46
CA LEU A 246 -17.09 -5.87 -8.74
C LEU A 246 -18.09 -4.78 -9.13
N TRP A 247 -18.38 -4.63 -10.42
CA TRP A 247 -19.43 -3.74 -10.89
C TRP A 247 -20.79 -4.11 -10.32
N ASN A 248 -21.11 -5.41 -10.33
CA ASN A 248 -22.32 -5.91 -9.68
C ASN A 248 -22.31 -5.58 -8.18
N LYS A 249 -21.19 -5.74 -7.46
CA LYS A 249 -21.08 -5.37 -6.03
C LYS A 249 -21.37 -3.90 -5.80
N LEU A 250 -20.78 -3.01 -6.60
CA LEU A 250 -20.91 -1.57 -6.42
C LEU A 250 -22.35 -1.05 -6.63
N LYS A 251 -23.11 -1.70 -7.52
CA LYS A 251 -24.51 -1.29 -7.82
C LYS A 251 -25.57 -2.12 -7.09
N THR A 252 -25.20 -3.26 -6.51
CA THR A 252 -26.12 -4.09 -5.73
C THR A 252 -26.37 -3.41 -4.39
N PRO A 253 -27.63 -3.10 -4.02
CA PRO A 253 -27.94 -2.60 -2.69
C PRO A 253 -27.50 -3.60 -1.62
N ALA A 254 -26.94 -3.12 -0.52
CA ALA A 254 -26.57 -3.97 0.61
C ALA A 254 -27.80 -4.77 1.11
N SER A 255 -27.67 -6.09 1.22
CA SER A 255 -28.67 -6.94 1.86
C SER A 255 -28.64 -6.80 3.39
N GLN A 256 -29.65 -7.38 4.05
CA GLN A 256 -29.67 -7.57 5.51
C GLN A 256 -28.88 -8.81 5.97
N ARG A 257 -28.07 -9.41 5.08
CA ARG A 257 -27.37 -10.66 5.38
C ARG A 257 -26.17 -10.37 6.29
N GLU A 258 -26.15 -11.06 7.43
CA GLU A 258 -25.11 -10.91 8.45
C GLU A 258 -23.96 -11.91 8.30
N THR A 259 -24.15 -13.00 7.57
CA THR A 259 -23.10 -14.00 7.30
C THR A 259 -21.94 -13.40 6.50
N LEU A 260 -20.71 -13.71 6.91
CA LEU A 260 -19.48 -13.38 6.19
C LEU A 260 -18.73 -14.66 5.78
N MET A 261 -18.24 -14.68 4.54
CA MET A 261 -17.35 -15.72 4.05
C MET A 261 -15.90 -15.21 4.07
N ALA A 262 -15.00 -15.97 4.68
CA ALA A 262 -13.57 -15.69 4.73
C ALA A 262 -12.79 -16.71 3.89
N GLU A 263 -11.78 -16.23 3.17
CA GLU A 263 -10.76 -17.08 2.55
C GLU A 263 -9.90 -17.73 3.65
N VAL A 264 -9.71 -19.04 3.58
CA VAL A 264 -8.88 -19.83 4.49
C VAL A 264 -7.89 -20.70 3.71
N GLY A 265 -6.72 -20.97 4.29
CA GLY A 265 -5.72 -21.89 3.73
C GLY A 265 -5.40 -21.63 2.25
N ASN A 266 -5.56 -22.67 1.42
CA ASN A 266 -5.27 -22.66 -0.03
C ASN A 266 -6.34 -21.95 -0.89
N GLY A 267 -7.13 -21.04 -0.32
CA GLY A 267 -8.18 -20.31 -1.05
C GLY A 267 -9.57 -20.91 -0.94
N GLU A 268 -9.80 -21.79 0.03
CA GLU A 268 -11.15 -22.27 0.39
C GLU A 268 -11.93 -21.16 1.09
N LEU A 269 -13.26 -21.26 1.14
CA LEU A 269 -14.12 -20.28 1.80
C LEU A 269 -14.87 -20.93 2.97
N GLN A 270 -14.81 -20.27 4.13
CA GLN A 270 -15.53 -20.69 5.34
C GLN A 270 -16.32 -19.52 5.93
N GLU A 271 -17.49 -19.85 6.51
CA GLU A 271 -18.27 -18.88 7.27
C GLU A 271 -17.56 -18.51 8.58
N VAL A 272 -17.47 -17.23 8.86
CA VAL A 272 -16.84 -16.69 10.07
C VAL A 272 -17.89 -16.33 11.12
N GLN A 273 -17.55 -16.49 12.40
CA GLN A 273 -18.43 -16.18 13.54
C GLN A 273 -18.63 -14.68 13.78
N LEU A 274 -18.17 -13.82 12.88
CA LEU A 274 -18.33 -12.37 12.96
C LEU A 274 -19.40 -11.94 11.97
N SER A 275 -20.34 -11.10 12.40
CA SER A 275 -21.37 -10.57 11.53
C SER A 275 -20.84 -9.46 10.62
N ARG A 276 -21.50 -9.27 9.47
CA ARG A 276 -21.21 -8.19 8.53
C ARG A 276 -21.33 -6.82 9.19
N SER A 277 -22.35 -6.62 10.03
CA SER A 277 -22.56 -5.37 10.77
C SER A 277 -21.45 -5.11 11.79
N GLU A 278 -21.01 -6.12 12.54
CA GLU A 278 -19.88 -5.99 13.46
C GLU A 278 -18.60 -5.64 12.70
N LEU A 279 -18.29 -6.36 11.62
CA LEU A 279 -17.11 -6.11 10.80
C LEU A 279 -17.10 -4.68 10.24
N LYS A 280 -18.26 -4.21 9.77
CA LYS A 280 -18.43 -2.84 9.27
C LYS A 280 -18.22 -1.81 10.36
N GLN A 281 -18.73 -2.05 11.57
CA GLN A 281 -18.48 -1.18 12.71
C GLN A 281 -16.98 -1.13 13.06
N PHE A 282 -16.28 -2.27 13.06
CA PHE A 282 -14.83 -2.31 13.25
C PHE A 282 -14.08 -1.54 12.16
N PHE A 283 -14.46 -1.74 10.90
CA PHE A 283 -13.89 -1.03 9.75
C PHE A 283 -14.10 0.49 9.89
N SER A 284 -15.32 0.96 10.06
CA SER A 284 -15.65 2.38 10.21
C SER A 284 -15.00 3.03 11.45
N ALA A 285 -14.68 2.24 12.49
CA ALA A 285 -13.99 2.74 13.67
C ALA A 285 -12.51 3.06 13.41
N GLN A 286 -11.85 2.42 12.43
CA GLN A 286 -10.42 2.62 12.21
C GLN A 286 -10.11 4.04 11.75
N TYR A 287 -9.04 4.62 12.30
CA TYR A 287 -8.63 5.99 11.99
C TYR A 287 -8.46 6.24 10.48
N LEU A 288 -7.85 5.27 9.78
CA LEU A 288 -7.66 5.33 8.33
C LEU A 288 -9.00 5.58 7.62
N PHE A 289 -10.07 4.89 8.01
CA PHE A 289 -11.37 4.95 7.33
C PHE A 289 -12.29 6.06 7.84
N LYS A 290 -12.08 6.59 9.05
CA LYS A 290 -12.81 7.76 9.58
C LYS A 290 -12.65 9.03 8.75
N THR A 291 -11.60 9.10 7.93
CA THR A 291 -11.38 10.21 6.98
C THR A 291 -12.29 10.14 5.76
N LEU A 292 -12.96 9.00 5.53
CA LEU A 292 -13.91 8.79 4.46
C LEU A 292 -15.32 9.11 4.98
N ASP A 293 -16.14 9.72 4.13
CA ASP A 293 -17.58 9.84 4.38
C ASP A 293 -18.27 8.45 4.34
N ASP A 294 -19.49 8.37 4.87
CA ASP A 294 -20.23 7.10 4.96
C ASP A 294 -20.38 6.41 3.59
N SER A 295 -20.61 7.19 2.53
CA SER A 295 -20.77 6.67 1.17
C SER A 295 -19.47 6.04 0.63
N ALA A 296 -18.33 6.69 0.88
CA ALA A 296 -17.01 6.21 0.55
C ALA A 296 -16.61 4.99 1.39
N GLN A 297 -17.00 4.95 2.66
CA GLN A 297 -16.81 3.78 3.52
C GLN A 297 -17.63 2.58 3.03
N GLU A 298 -18.91 2.73 2.68
CA GLU A 298 -19.71 1.65 2.11
C GLU A 298 -19.08 1.08 0.84
N ARG A 299 -18.68 1.97 -0.07
CA ARG A 299 -18.02 1.58 -1.32
C ARG A 299 -16.77 0.78 -1.04
N LEU A 300 -15.86 1.31 -0.21
CA LEU A 300 -14.62 0.61 0.10
C LEU A 300 -14.88 -0.73 0.80
N PHE A 301 -15.80 -0.76 1.77
CA PHE A 301 -16.20 -1.96 2.51
C PHE A 301 -16.72 -3.06 1.57
N SER A 302 -17.51 -2.69 0.55
CA SER A 302 -18.03 -3.65 -0.44
C SER A 302 -16.94 -4.35 -1.25
N THR A 303 -15.75 -3.76 -1.35
CA THR A 303 -14.61 -4.29 -2.11
C THR A 303 -13.62 -5.11 -1.29
N LEU A 304 -13.81 -5.19 0.04
CA LEU A 304 -12.87 -5.84 0.94
C LEU A 304 -12.85 -7.35 0.74
N LYS A 305 -11.65 -7.92 0.83
CA LYS A 305 -11.45 -9.35 1.00
C LYS A 305 -11.51 -9.67 2.48
N VAL A 306 -12.15 -10.77 2.86
CA VAL A 306 -12.05 -11.30 4.23
C VAL A 306 -11.17 -12.53 4.17
N LYS A 307 -10.13 -12.58 4.99
CA LYS A 307 -9.22 -13.73 5.08
C LYS A 307 -9.04 -14.13 6.53
N GLN A 308 -9.10 -15.42 6.80
CA GLN A 308 -8.80 -15.99 8.10
C GLN A 308 -7.57 -16.87 7.98
N LEU A 309 -6.62 -16.67 8.88
CA LEU A 309 -5.43 -17.49 9.05
C LEU A 309 -5.56 -18.30 10.34
N PHE A 310 -5.16 -19.55 10.28
CA PHE A 310 -4.97 -20.39 11.46
C PHE A 310 -3.55 -20.21 12.03
N THR A 311 -3.36 -20.69 13.25
CA THR A 311 -2.07 -20.59 13.94
C THR A 311 -0.95 -21.21 13.12
N GLY A 312 0.13 -20.47 12.90
CA GLY A 312 1.30 -20.89 12.11
C GLY A 312 1.15 -20.67 10.60
N GLU A 313 0.00 -20.25 10.09
CA GLU A 313 -0.15 -19.93 8.66
C GLU A 313 0.53 -18.60 8.32
N THR A 314 1.17 -18.56 7.16
CA THR A 314 1.86 -17.38 6.64
C THR A 314 0.89 -16.53 5.82
N LEU A 315 0.86 -15.23 6.11
CA LEU A 315 0.13 -14.24 5.31
C LEU A 315 0.94 -13.84 4.06
N ILE A 316 2.19 -13.43 4.28
CA ILE A 316 3.14 -12.94 3.26
C ILE A 316 4.54 -13.39 3.68
N LYS A 317 5.35 -13.91 2.76
CA LYS A 317 6.77 -14.19 3.04
C LYS A 317 7.64 -12.97 2.76
N GLU A 318 8.76 -12.88 3.47
CA GLU A 318 9.83 -11.93 3.13
C GLU A 318 10.24 -12.10 1.66
N GLY A 319 10.41 -10.99 0.95
CA GLY A 319 10.70 -10.98 -0.49
C GLY A 319 9.46 -11.09 -1.40
N GLU A 320 8.28 -11.43 -0.88
CA GLU A 320 7.08 -11.55 -1.72
C GLU A 320 6.41 -10.19 -1.97
N TYR A 321 5.97 -9.97 -3.20
CA TYR A 321 5.14 -8.81 -3.56
C TYR A 321 3.67 -9.08 -3.28
N SER A 322 2.98 -8.10 -2.68
CA SER A 322 1.54 -8.14 -2.43
C SER A 322 0.83 -7.00 -3.15
N GLN A 323 -0.35 -7.30 -3.71
CA GLN A 323 -1.29 -6.32 -4.26
C GLN A 323 -2.45 -6.02 -3.29
N THR A 324 -2.39 -6.58 -2.07
CA THR A 324 -3.42 -6.43 -1.05
C THR A 324 -2.80 -5.91 0.25
N LEU A 325 -3.38 -4.83 0.78
CA LEU A 325 -3.08 -4.28 2.09
C LEU A 325 -3.99 -4.97 3.08
N TRP A 326 -3.43 -5.57 4.12
CA TRP A 326 -4.22 -6.33 5.10
C TRP A 326 -4.37 -5.54 6.40
N LEU A 327 -5.58 -5.48 6.93
CA LEU A 327 -5.90 -4.94 8.26
C LEU A 327 -6.23 -6.09 9.20
N ILE A 328 -5.58 -6.16 10.36
CA ILE A 328 -5.91 -7.14 11.41
C ILE A 328 -7.20 -6.72 12.11
N ILE A 329 -8.22 -7.57 12.07
CA ILE A 329 -9.52 -7.35 12.76
C ILE A 329 -9.56 -8.06 14.10
N SER A 330 -8.96 -9.24 14.19
CA SER A 330 -8.81 -9.98 15.44
C SER A 330 -7.65 -10.95 15.30
N GLY A 331 -7.06 -11.36 16.43
CA GLY A 331 -5.90 -12.22 16.46
C GLY A 331 -4.59 -11.44 16.40
N GLU A 332 -3.49 -12.17 16.18
CA GLU A 332 -2.13 -11.67 16.26
C GLU A 332 -1.27 -12.23 15.12
N ILE A 333 -0.38 -11.40 14.59
CA ILE A 333 0.62 -11.76 13.58
C ILE A 333 1.99 -11.32 14.07
N SER A 334 2.99 -12.17 13.93
CA SER A 334 4.39 -11.79 14.09
C SER A 334 5.02 -11.46 12.75
N SER A 335 5.83 -10.41 12.75
CA SER A 335 6.78 -10.07 11.68
C SER A 335 8.17 -10.62 12.04
N SER A 336 8.83 -11.32 11.11
CA SER A 336 10.21 -11.81 11.26
C SER A 336 11.03 -11.60 10.00
N THR A 337 12.36 -11.54 10.14
CA THR A 337 13.29 -11.47 9.01
C THR A 337 14.32 -12.59 9.06
N ALA A 338 14.78 -13.05 7.90
CA ALA A 338 15.86 -14.02 7.79
C ALA A 338 17.21 -13.39 8.16
N LEU A 339 17.97 -14.08 9.02
CA LEU A 339 19.37 -13.78 9.30
C LEU A 339 20.29 -14.52 8.31
N ASP A 340 21.55 -14.07 8.23
CA ASP A 340 22.57 -14.65 7.32
C ASP A 340 22.81 -16.15 7.57
N ASP A 341 22.53 -16.63 8.78
CA ASP A 341 22.64 -18.04 9.17
C ASP A 341 21.36 -18.86 8.86
N GLY A 342 20.36 -18.24 8.24
CA GLY A 342 19.07 -18.83 7.88
C GLY A 342 18.05 -18.86 9.03
N THR A 343 18.39 -18.42 10.24
CA THR A 343 17.43 -18.32 11.34
C THR A 343 16.49 -17.12 11.15
N GLN A 344 15.30 -17.18 11.75
CA GLN A 344 14.32 -16.08 11.69
C GLN A 344 14.41 -15.25 12.97
N GLN A 345 14.64 -13.95 12.84
CA GLN A 345 14.57 -13.00 13.95
C GLN A 345 13.17 -12.38 14.00
N GLU A 346 12.42 -12.61 15.08
CA GLU A 346 11.15 -11.92 15.31
C GLU A 346 11.40 -10.43 15.59
N MET A 347 10.70 -9.57 14.86
CA MET A 347 10.91 -8.13 14.84
C MET A 347 9.83 -7.40 15.63
N VAL A 348 8.57 -7.62 15.24
CA VAL A 348 7.42 -6.87 15.75
C VAL A 348 6.21 -7.81 15.89
N HIS A 349 5.49 -7.65 16.98
CA HIS A 349 4.21 -8.29 17.20
C HIS A 349 3.08 -7.34 16.80
N LEU A 350 2.18 -7.79 15.92
CA LEU A 350 1.11 -7.00 15.34
C LEU A 350 -0.25 -7.54 15.79
N GLU A 351 -1.07 -6.63 16.32
CA GLU A 351 -2.39 -6.93 16.88
C GLU A 351 -3.50 -6.19 16.10
N GLN A 352 -4.74 -6.35 16.54
CA GLN A 352 -5.91 -5.68 15.97
C GLN A 352 -5.67 -4.19 15.65
N GLY A 353 -6.06 -3.76 14.46
CA GLY A 353 -5.88 -2.38 13.96
C GLY A 353 -4.59 -2.15 13.16
N HIS A 354 -3.60 -3.05 13.23
CA HIS A 354 -2.38 -2.92 12.44
C HIS A 354 -2.58 -3.26 10.96
N LEU A 355 -1.80 -2.59 10.11
CA LEU A 355 -1.76 -2.79 8.67
C LEU A 355 -0.52 -3.59 8.26
N ILE A 356 -0.68 -4.54 7.35
CA ILE A 356 0.40 -5.38 6.80
C ILE A 356 0.41 -5.25 5.27
N GLY A 357 1.61 -5.18 4.68
CA GLY A 357 1.79 -5.08 3.22
C GLY A 357 1.70 -3.64 2.69
N ILE A 358 1.83 -2.64 3.57
CA ILE A 358 1.75 -1.22 3.19
C ILE A 358 2.81 -0.81 2.17
N GLN A 359 4.05 -1.29 2.33
CA GLN A 359 5.13 -1.04 1.38
C GLN A 359 4.85 -1.73 0.04
N ALA A 360 4.39 -2.98 0.07
CA ALA A 360 4.10 -3.72 -1.15
C ALA A 360 3.04 -3.03 -2.01
N VAL A 361 1.99 -2.53 -1.39
CA VAL A 361 0.86 -1.91 -2.10
C VAL A 361 1.12 -0.47 -2.53
N LEU A 362 1.73 0.34 -1.66
CA LEU A 362 1.91 1.78 -1.92
C LEU A 362 3.21 2.10 -2.62
N ALA A 363 4.24 1.27 -2.42
CA ALA A 363 5.55 1.45 -2.99
C ALA A 363 5.90 0.42 -4.07
N ASP A 364 5.07 -0.60 -4.34
CA ASP A 364 5.40 -1.69 -5.27
C ASP A 364 6.70 -2.41 -4.89
N GLN A 365 6.91 -2.61 -3.59
CA GLN A 365 8.09 -3.29 -3.06
C GLN A 365 7.79 -4.73 -2.63
N ALA A 366 8.83 -5.54 -2.58
CA ALA A 366 8.75 -6.83 -1.92
C ALA A 366 8.50 -6.60 -0.41
N SER A 367 7.83 -7.55 0.22
CA SER A 367 7.66 -7.58 1.66
C SER A 367 9.03 -7.61 2.33
N ASP A 368 9.21 -6.72 3.28
CA ASP A 368 10.43 -6.55 4.05
C ASP A 368 10.52 -7.55 5.22
N ALA A 369 9.41 -8.22 5.54
CA ALA A 369 9.36 -9.26 6.55
C ALA A 369 8.46 -10.43 6.15
N HIS A 370 8.65 -11.54 6.85
CA HIS A 370 7.76 -12.68 6.89
C HIS A 370 6.67 -12.43 7.95
N TYR A 371 5.40 -12.58 7.56
CA TYR A 371 4.25 -12.35 8.43
C TYR A 371 3.50 -13.66 8.67
N GLN A 372 3.48 -14.12 9.93
CA GLN A 372 2.87 -15.39 10.32
C GLN A 372 1.88 -15.20 11.47
N ALA A 373 0.72 -15.85 11.38
CA ALA A 373 -0.30 -15.81 12.41
C ALA A 373 0.14 -16.56 13.66
N LYS A 374 0.11 -15.90 14.83
CA LYS A 374 0.44 -16.52 16.13
C LYS A 374 -0.76 -17.23 16.76
N GLN A 375 -1.96 -16.86 16.33
CA GLN A 375 -3.22 -17.48 16.69
C GLN A 375 -4.18 -17.42 15.49
N THR A 376 -5.42 -17.88 15.65
CA THR A 376 -6.44 -17.67 14.62
C THR A 376 -6.67 -16.17 14.44
N THR A 377 -6.45 -15.68 13.21
CA THR A 377 -6.40 -14.24 12.91
C THR A 377 -7.32 -13.91 11.73
N LEU A 378 -8.19 -12.93 11.91
CA LEU A 378 -9.10 -12.44 10.87
C LEU A 378 -8.58 -11.11 10.28
N LEU A 379 -8.61 -11.02 8.96
CA LEU A 379 -7.98 -9.94 8.19
C LEU A 379 -8.96 -9.36 7.15
N LEU A 380 -8.89 -8.05 6.96
CA LEU A 380 -9.51 -7.36 5.82
C LEU A 380 -8.46 -6.96 4.79
N GLY A 381 -8.61 -7.46 3.58
CA GLY A 381 -7.76 -7.16 2.44
C GLY A 381 -8.32 -6.02 1.60
N LEU A 382 -7.55 -4.96 1.45
CA LEU A 382 -7.82 -3.85 0.54
C LEU A 382 -6.92 -3.99 -0.68
N SER A 383 -7.52 -4.18 -1.87
CA SER A 383 -6.72 -4.26 -3.09
C SER A 383 -6.08 -2.90 -3.42
N LYS A 384 -4.89 -2.94 -4.03
CA LYS A 384 -4.20 -1.74 -4.52
C LYS A 384 -5.08 -0.88 -5.41
N TYR A 385 -5.89 -1.52 -6.26
CA TYR A 385 -6.82 -0.85 -7.14
C TYR A 385 -7.88 -0.05 -6.35
N ALA A 386 -8.55 -0.70 -5.38
CA ALA A 386 -9.56 -0.05 -4.55
C ALA A 386 -8.97 1.12 -3.74
N LEU A 387 -7.78 0.92 -3.16
CA LEU A 387 -7.05 1.96 -2.43
C LEU A 387 -6.66 3.14 -3.32
N THR A 388 -6.19 2.87 -4.54
CA THR A 388 -5.80 3.92 -5.49
C THR A 388 -7.02 4.73 -5.93
N ALA A 389 -8.13 4.05 -6.19
CA ALA A 389 -9.38 4.69 -6.60
C ALA A 389 -9.95 5.58 -5.50
N ILE A 390 -10.08 5.07 -4.28
CA ILE A 390 -10.63 5.84 -3.16
C ILE A 390 -9.71 7.01 -2.77
N SER A 391 -8.39 6.82 -2.85
CA SER A 391 -7.40 7.88 -2.56
C SER A 391 -7.47 9.07 -3.52
N LYS A 392 -7.81 8.83 -4.80
CA LYS A 392 -7.96 9.93 -5.78
C LYS A 392 -9.11 10.87 -5.42
N GLN A 393 -10.16 10.34 -4.79
CA GLN A 393 -11.36 11.10 -4.43
C GLN A 393 -11.30 11.67 -3.01
N ASN A 394 -10.40 11.14 -2.16
CA ASN A 394 -10.32 11.47 -0.73
C ASN A 394 -8.88 11.83 -0.34
N PRO A 395 -8.48 13.11 -0.45
CA PRO A 395 -7.11 13.55 -0.15
C PRO A 395 -6.69 13.28 1.30
N ASP A 396 -7.58 13.43 2.28
CA ASP A 396 -7.28 13.19 3.69
C ASP A 396 -6.98 11.72 3.97
N PHE A 397 -7.78 10.81 3.40
CA PHE A 397 -7.49 9.37 3.39
C PHE A 397 -6.13 9.09 2.77
N SER A 398 -5.85 9.66 1.59
CA SER A 398 -4.55 9.51 0.94
C SER A 398 -3.40 10.03 1.79
N ASN A 399 -3.59 11.09 2.57
CA ASN A 399 -2.56 11.67 3.40
C ASN A 399 -2.27 10.80 4.63
N VAL A 400 -3.31 10.28 5.28
CA VAL A 400 -3.16 9.33 6.40
C VAL A 400 -2.43 8.07 5.91
N LEU A 401 -2.84 7.50 4.78
CA LEU A 401 -2.22 6.31 4.21
C LEU A 401 -0.73 6.53 3.86
N LYS A 402 -0.38 7.69 3.30
CA LYS A 402 1.02 8.06 3.02
C LYS A 402 1.84 8.25 4.30
N ARG A 403 1.25 8.81 5.37
CA ARG A 403 1.93 8.96 6.67
C ARG A 403 2.20 7.61 7.31
N SER A 404 1.22 6.69 7.29
CA SER A 404 1.40 5.32 7.77
C SER A 404 2.52 4.59 7.01
N TYR A 405 2.59 4.78 5.70
CA TYR A 405 3.68 4.23 4.88
C TYR A 405 5.06 4.77 5.29
N ILE A 406 5.19 6.10 5.42
CA ILE A 406 6.45 6.74 5.80
C ILE A 406 6.90 6.20 7.16
N HIS A 407 6.02 6.22 8.16
CA HIS A 407 6.31 5.74 9.51
C HIS A 407 6.82 4.30 9.50
N HIS A 408 6.09 3.39 8.86
CA HIS A 408 6.45 1.97 8.81
C HIS A 408 7.78 1.75 8.08
N THR A 409 8.00 2.44 6.96
CA THR A 409 9.25 2.34 6.18
C THR A 409 10.45 2.81 7.01
N THR A 410 10.33 3.93 7.70
CA THR A 410 11.42 4.46 8.54
C THR A 410 11.65 3.63 9.80
N GLU A 411 10.61 3.08 10.40
CA GLU A 411 10.72 2.21 11.58
C GLU A 411 11.41 0.89 11.22
N TYR A 412 10.99 0.24 10.13
CA TYR A 412 11.64 -0.95 9.62
C TYR A 412 13.12 -0.69 9.27
N PHE A 413 13.38 0.43 8.59
CA PHE A 413 14.74 0.85 8.25
C PHE A 413 15.63 0.97 9.50
N LEU A 414 15.16 1.61 10.56
CA LEU A 414 15.91 1.71 11.83
C LEU A 414 16.09 0.37 12.53
N ALA A 415 15.13 -0.55 12.38
CA ALA A 415 15.20 -1.87 13.00
C ALA A 415 16.21 -2.79 12.31
N THR A 416 16.38 -2.66 10.98
CA THR A 416 17.18 -3.59 10.17
C THR A 416 18.53 -3.05 9.72
N HIS A 417 18.66 -1.74 9.54
CA HIS A 417 19.89 -1.16 9.03
C HIS A 417 21.06 -1.32 10.03
N PRO A 418 22.23 -1.82 9.61
CA PRO A 418 23.34 -2.21 10.50
C PRO A 418 23.78 -1.11 11.47
N LEU A 419 23.75 0.15 11.03
CA LEU A 419 24.14 1.30 11.82
C LEU A 419 23.16 1.63 12.97
N PHE A 420 21.88 1.24 12.86
CA PHE A 420 20.88 1.47 13.91
C PHE A 420 20.54 0.21 14.72
N LYS A 421 20.84 -0.98 14.18
CA LYS A 421 20.58 -2.28 14.84
C LYS A 421 21.09 -2.34 16.30
N PRO A 422 22.30 -1.84 16.65
CA PRO A 422 22.81 -1.88 18.03
C PRO A 422 22.09 -0.95 19.01
N LEU A 423 21.29 -0.01 18.50
CA LEU A 423 20.61 0.98 19.34
C LEU A 423 19.39 0.38 20.03
N ASP A 424 19.13 0.83 21.25
CA ASP A 424 17.90 0.50 21.96
C ASP A 424 16.67 1.18 21.32
N ASP A 425 15.47 0.72 21.70
CA ASP A 425 14.23 1.24 21.13
C ASP A 425 13.99 2.72 21.43
N ASN A 426 14.57 3.26 22.51
CA ASN A 426 14.41 4.68 22.86
C ASN A 426 15.24 5.54 21.90
N ALA A 427 16.49 5.16 21.67
CA ALA A 427 17.38 5.78 20.70
C ALA A 427 16.80 5.69 19.28
N LYS A 428 16.31 4.51 18.87
CA LYS A 428 15.62 4.33 17.57
C LYS A 428 14.41 5.27 17.44
N ARG A 429 13.55 5.34 18.45
CA ARG A 429 12.39 6.25 18.44
C ARG A 429 12.77 7.74 18.35
N ARG A 430 13.86 8.15 19.01
CA ARG A 430 14.36 9.53 18.90
C ARG A 430 14.82 9.86 17.48
N ILE A 431 15.53 8.93 16.85
CA ILE A 431 16.00 9.09 15.46
C ILE A 431 14.80 9.10 14.50
N LEU A 432 13.81 8.23 14.71
CA LEU A 432 12.58 8.18 13.92
C LEU A 432 11.87 9.54 13.86
N ASN A 433 11.79 10.23 15.01
CA ASN A 433 11.15 11.55 15.10
C ASN A 433 11.92 12.68 14.41
N GLU A 434 13.21 12.46 14.13
CA GLU A 434 14.09 13.43 13.50
C GLU A 434 14.28 13.16 11.99
N PHE A 435 13.83 12.01 11.49
CA PHE A 435 13.87 11.70 10.07
C PHE A 435 12.85 12.52 9.28
N GLU A 436 13.36 13.21 8.26
CA GLU A 436 12.54 13.82 7.22
C GLU A 436 12.63 12.98 5.95
N VAL A 437 11.50 12.46 5.45
CA VAL A 437 11.48 11.69 4.20
C VAL A 437 11.21 12.61 3.01
N GLN A 438 12.19 12.72 2.13
CA GLN A 438 12.13 13.52 0.91
C GLN A 438 12.01 12.61 -0.32
N LYS A 439 11.15 13.01 -1.27
CA LYS A 439 10.94 12.29 -2.53
C LYS A 439 11.63 13.01 -3.68
N PHE A 440 12.35 12.26 -4.49
CA PHE A 440 13.08 12.75 -5.67
C PHE A 440 12.63 11.97 -6.90
N ALA A 441 12.34 12.67 -7.99
CA ALA A 441 12.10 12.06 -9.28
C ALA A 441 13.41 11.65 -9.95
N GLN A 442 13.32 10.78 -10.96
CA GLN A 442 14.48 10.44 -11.78
C GLN A 442 15.17 11.70 -12.33
N SER A 443 16.50 11.70 -12.28
CA SER A 443 17.42 12.78 -12.68
C SER A 443 17.52 13.95 -11.70
N ASP A 444 16.72 13.99 -10.64
CA ASP A 444 16.82 15.03 -9.62
C ASP A 444 18.18 14.98 -8.93
N THR A 445 18.66 16.15 -8.50
CA THR A 445 19.90 16.23 -7.72
C THR A 445 19.60 16.03 -6.24
N LEU A 446 20.07 14.92 -5.67
CA LEU A 446 19.93 14.56 -4.27
C LEU A 446 20.90 15.35 -3.38
N LEU A 447 22.14 15.54 -3.85
CA LEU A 447 23.16 16.29 -3.13
C LEU A 447 24.05 17.05 -4.12
N LYS A 448 24.36 18.31 -3.79
CA LYS A 448 25.32 19.15 -4.50
C LYS A 448 26.59 19.32 -3.66
N ALA A 449 27.72 19.58 -4.33
CA ALA A 449 29.03 19.71 -3.68
C ALA A 449 29.05 20.68 -2.49
N ASN A 450 28.34 21.81 -2.59
CA ASN A 450 28.27 22.83 -1.54
C ASN A 450 27.47 22.43 -0.28
N ASN A 451 26.85 21.24 -0.29
CA ASN A 451 26.02 20.74 0.80
C ASN A 451 26.57 19.45 1.45
N ILE A 452 27.77 19.01 1.03
CA ILE A 452 28.46 17.90 1.69
C ILE A 452 28.78 18.27 3.15
N GLY A 453 28.66 17.28 4.05
CA GLY A 453 29.01 17.38 5.46
C GLY A 453 27.97 18.08 6.34
N LYS A 454 26.84 18.53 5.76
CA LYS A 454 25.78 19.23 6.51
C LYS A 454 24.71 18.29 7.05
N ASN A 455 24.24 17.38 6.21
CA ASN A 455 23.16 16.46 6.53
C ASN A 455 23.62 15.04 6.22
N ILE A 456 23.03 14.06 6.89
CA ILE A 456 23.21 12.64 6.57
C ILE A 456 21.94 12.16 5.87
N TYR A 457 22.13 11.47 4.75
CA TYR A 457 21.05 10.98 3.91
C TYR A 457 21.10 9.46 3.88
N PHE A 458 19.93 8.84 3.93
CA PHE A 458 19.74 7.40 3.89
C PHE A 458 18.80 7.08 2.74
N ILE A 459 19.24 6.25 1.80
CA ILE A 459 18.36 5.81 0.72
C ILE A 459 17.40 4.77 1.30
N LEU A 460 16.14 5.16 1.52
CA LEU A 460 15.07 4.22 1.87
C LEU A 460 14.67 3.42 0.63
N ARG A 461 14.56 4.12 -0.50
CA ARG A 461 14.19 3.54 -1.79
C ARG A 461 14.88 4.26 -2.94
N GLY A 462 15.11 3.50 -4.00
CA GLY A 462 15.56 4.01 -5.29
C GLY A 462 17.06 3.91 -5.43
N PHE A 463 17.56 4.49 -6.51
CA PHE A 463 18.95 4.41 -6.88
C PHE A 463 19.47 5.77 -7.29
N ALA A 464 20.71 6.05 -6.91
CA ALA A 464 21.40 7.27 -7.25
C ALA A 464 22.77 6.98 -7.81
N GLN A 465 23.35 7.97 -8.47
CA GLN A 465 24.72 7.93 -8.98
C GLN A 465 25.51 9.12 -8.42
N GLU A 466 26.70 8.85 -7.92
CA GLU A 466 27.69 9.86 -7.52
C GLU A 466 28.55 10.22 -8.73
N LYS A 467 28.56 11.51 -9.08
CA LYS A 467 29.38 12.04 -10.19
C LYS A 467 30.59 12.78 -9.64
N ARG A 468 31.76 12.48 -10.19
CA ARG A 468 33.03 13.15 -9.89
C ARG A 468 33.73 13.65 -11.14
N GLN A 469 34.69 14.55 -10.97
CA GLN A 469 35.49 15.14 -12.04
C GLN A 469 36.99 15.01 -11.77
N GLU A 470 37.77 14.64 -12.78
CA GLU A 470 39.23 14.67 -12.74
C GLU A 470 39.75 15.14 -14.10
N ASN A 471 40.67 16.10 -14.13
CA ASN A 471 41.23 16.67 -15.36
C ASN A 471 40.14 17.09 -16.39
N ASN A 472 39.08 17.73 -15.91
CA ASN A 472 37.89 18.12 -16.70
C ASN A 472 37.03 16.98 -17.28
N ASN A 473 37.35 15.73 -17.00
CA ASN A 473 36.53 14.58 -17.37
C ASN A 473 35.59 14.22 -16.23
N LYS A 474 34.27 14.27 -16.49
CA LYS A 474 33.24 13.82 -15.55
C LYS A 474 33.04 12.31 -15.70
N PHE A 475 32.95 11.61 -14.58
CA PHE A 475 32.68 10.18 -14.54
C PHE A 475 31.77 9.83 -13.36
N ILE A 476 31.11 8.68 -13.44
CA ILE A 476 30.33 8.14 -12.34
C ILE A 476 31.29 7.40 -11.42
N ALA A 477 31.45 7.90 -10.19
CA ALA A 477 32.38 7.34 -9.21
C ALA A 477 31.73 6.21 -8.41
N ASN A 478 30.43 6.30 -8.14
CA ASN A 478 29.70 5.29 -7.39
C ASN A 478 28.22 5.27 -7.82
N TYR A 479 27.53 4.17 -7.55
CA TYR A 479 26.08 4.18 -7.48
C TYR A 479 25.66 3.83 -6.05
N LEU A 480 24.50 4.33 -5.66
CA LEU A 480 23.97 4.19 -4.32
C LEU A 480 22.58 3.53 -4.43
N LYS A 481 22.30 2.56 -3.56
CA LYS A 481 21.01 1.85 -3.51
C LYS A 481 20.35 1.94 -2.13
N ALA A 482 19.12 1.43 -2.03
CA ALA A 482 18.41 1.30 -0.76
C ALA A 482 19.28 0.62 0.31
N GLY A 483 19.27 1.18 1.52
CA GLY A 483 20.15 0.78 2.61
C GLY A 483 21.50 1.53 2.65
N GLU A 484 21.87 2.30 1.62
CA GLU A 484 23.13 3.02 1.61
C GLU A 484 22.99 4.47 2.09
N THR A 485 24.08 4.97 2.66
CA THR A 485 24.15 6.27 3.32
C THR A 485 25.08 7.22 2.56
N PHE A 486 24.77 8.52 2.55
CA PHE A 486 25.60 9.53 1.90
C PHE A 486 25.49 10.90 2.60
N GLY A 487 26.26 11.88 2.13
CA GLY A 487 26.24 13.26 2.64
C GLY A 487 27.37 13.63 3.60
N TYR A 488 28.26 12.70 3.92
CA TYR A 488 29.49 12.95 4.67
C TYR A 488 30.64 13.35 3.74
N ASP A 489 31.68 13.95 4.33
CA ASP A 489 32.91 14.26 3.62
C ASP A 489 33.72 12.98 3.35
N ASP A 490 33.92 12.66 2.07
CA ASP A 490 34.72 11.55 1.57
C ASP A 490 35.79 12.07 0.59
N SER A 491 36.56 13.05 1.08
CA SER A 491 37.67 13.71 0.38
C SER A 491 38.84 12.79 0.03
N GLN A 492 38.88 11.55 0.55
CA GLN A 492 39.93 10.58 0.22
C GLN A 492 39.70 9.83 -1.09
N ARG A 493 38.49 9.90 -1.67
CA ARG A 493 38.18 9.29 -2.98
C ARG A 493 38.74 10.11 -4.14
N ARG A 494 39.06 9.42 -5.25
CA ARG A 494 39.60 10.01 -6.49
C ARG A 494 38.58 10.97 -7.15
N GLY A 495 39.08 12.12 -7.62
CA GLY A 495 38.29 13.13 -8.33
C GLY A 495 37.46 14.04 -7.42
N GLU A 496 37.19 15.26 -7.89
CA GLU A 496 36.37 16.25 -7.20
C GLU A 496 34.88 15.83 -7.23
N PHE A 497 34.20 15.89 -6.08
CA PHE A 497 32.78 15.62 -6.00
C PHE A 497 31.96 16.69 -6.73
N ILE A 498 31.02 16.26 -7.58
CA ILE A 498 30.10 17.17 -8.28
C ILE A 498 28.72 17.13 -7.61
N ALA A 499 28.09 15.96 -7.65
CA ALA A 499 26.71 15.76 -7.22
C ALA A 499 26.38 14.28 -7.06
N ILE A 500 25.34 14.01 -6.29
CA ILE A 500 24.59 12.75 -6.33
C ILE A 500 23.26 13.04 -7.02
N THR A 501 22.92 12.27 -8.06
CA THR A 501 21.69 12.43 -8.84
C THR A 501 20.89 11.13 -8.87
N ALA A 502 19.57 11.24 -8.79
CA ALA A 502 18.67 10.10 -8.80
C ALA A 502 18.66 9.43 -10.19
N THR A 503 18.81 8.11 -10.23
CA THR A 503 18.71 7.30 -11.45
C THR A 503 17.30 6.75 -11.62
N THR A 504 16.61 6.48 -10.51
CA THR A 504 15.19 6.15 -10.44
C THR A 504 14.45 7.20 -9.61
N ASN A 505 13.16 7.00 -9.34
CA ASN A 505 12.55 7.74 -8.25
C ASN A 505 13.18 7.27 -6.93
N CYS A 506 13.51 8.21 -6.04
CA CYS A 506 14.14 7.93 -4.76
C CYS A 506 13.29 8.48 -3.61
N GLU A 507 13.29 7.74 -2.51
CA GLU A 507 12.81 8.21 -1.21
C GLU A 507 13.97 8.18 -0.24
N ILE A 508 14.27 9.33 0.34
CA ILE A 508 15.49 9.56 1.11
C ILE A 508 15.08 10.03 2.50
N ALA A 509 15.49 9.31 3.54
CA ALA A 509 15.43 9.82 4.90
C ALA A 509 16.62 10.75 5.13
N VAL A 510 16.36 11.93 5.68
CA VAL A 510 17.34 12.98 5.92
C VAL A 510 17.42 13.26 7.42
N LEU A 511 18.64 13.23 7.96
CA LEU A 511 18.96 13.84 9.25
C LEU A 511 19.67 15.17 8.97
N SER A 512 18.95 16.26 9.23
CA SER A 512 19.50 17.61 9.08
C SER A 512 20.59 17.91 10.11
N ALA A 513 21.45 18.90 9.85
CA ALA A 513 22.43 19.37 10.83
C ALA A 513 21.80 19.68 12.22
N ALA A 514 20.61 20.29 12.22
CA ALA A 514 19.89 20.62 13.45
C ALA A 514 19.36 19.36 14.17
N ALA A 515 18.85 18.38 13.41
CA ALA A 515 18.44 17.09 13.95
C ALA A 515 19.63 16.35 14.57
N LEU A 516 20.76 16.30 13.86
CA LEU A 516 22.00 15.69 14.32
C LEU A 516 22.50 16.29 15.64
N GLN A 517 22.43 17.62 15.78
CA GLN A 517 22.79 18.31 17.03
C GLN A 517 21.85 17.95 18.19
N ARG A 518 20.54 17.86 17.93
CA ARG A 518 19.56 17.43 18.94
C ARG A 518 19.76 15.97 19.34
N LEU A 519 20.03 15.10 18.38
CA LEU A 519 20.31 13.69 18.61
C LEU A 519 21.55 13.51 19.47
N GLU A 520 22.67 14.17 19.15
CA GLU A 520 23.91 14.11 19.96
C GLU A 520 23.70 14.52 21.41
N THR A 521 22.81 15.49 21.66
CA THR A 521 22.46 15.91 23.03
C THR A 521 21.73 14.82 23.81
N SER A 522 20.99 13.96 23.12
CA SER A 522 20.13 12.94 23.73
C SER A 522 20.66 11.51 23.64
N ILE A 523 21.59 11.26 22.71
CA ILE A 523 22.26 9.99 22.43
C ILE A 523 23.74 10.33 22.23
N PRO A 524 24.56 10.32 23.31
CA PRO A 524 25.98 10.63 23.21
C PRO A 524 26.69 9.73 22.19
N ASP A 525 27.66 10.29 21.47
CA ASP A 525 28.50 9.60 20.48
C ASP A 525 27.77 9.12 19.22
N ILE A 526 26.47 9.42 19.05
CA ILE A 526 25.72 8.99 17.86
C ILE A 526 26.35 9.54 16.59
N LEU A 527 26.82 10.79 16.58
CA LEU A 527 27.50 11.36 15.41
C LEU A 527 28.80 10.64 15.08
N GLN A 528 29.56 10.24 16.09
CA GLN A 528 30.79 9.47 15.89
C GLN A 528 30.46 8.08 15.32
N GLN A 529 29.43 7.40 15.83
CA GLN A 529 28.99 6.09 15.33
C GLN A 529 28.47 6.18 13.89
N LEU A 530 27.63 7.19 13.59
CA LEU A 530 27.09 7.46 12.26
C LEU A 530 28.23 7.68 11.25
N THR A 531 29.23 8.49 11.62
CA THR A 531 30.35 8.84 10.73
C THR A 531 31.40 7.71 10.60
N ALA A 532 31.55 6.87 11.62
CA ALA A 532 32.48 5.74 11.59
C ALA A 532 31.96 4.60 10.70
N HIS A 533 30.68 4.25 10.81
CA HIS A 533 30.06 3.20 9.99
C HIS A 533 30.09 3.55 8.49
N THR A 534 29.79 4.79 8.14
CA THR A 534 29.80 5.26 6.74
C THR A 534 31.19 5.19 6.08
N ARG A 535 32.27 5.43 6.85
CA ARG A 535 33.65 5.30 6.36
C ARG A 535 34.07 3.84 6.09
N VAL A 536 33.62 2.90 6.91
CA VAL A 536 33.94 1.47 6.80
C VAL A 536 33.18 0.80 5.65
N GLU A 537 31.88 1.11 5.48
CA GLU A 537 31.09 0.56 4.37
C GLU A 537 31.66 0.96 2.99
N ASN A 538 32.24 2.15 2.90
CA ASN A 538 32.77 2.71 1.65
C ASN A 538 34.17 2.22 1.26
N THR A 539 35.00 1.82 2.22
CA THR A 539 36.34 1.27 1.95
C THR A 539 36.29 -0.20 1.55
N ALA A 540 35.25 -0.93 1.96
CA ALA A 540 35.08 -2.35 1.64
C ALA A 540 34.42 -2.62 0.27
N LYS A 541 33.73 -1.66 -0.34
CA LYS A 541 32.93 -1.88 -1.57
C LYS A 541 33.56 -1.25 -2.83
N ASN A 542 34.63 -1.86 -3.34
CA ASN A 542 35.00 -1.76 -4.77
C ASN A 542 34.10 -2.68 -5.63
N LYS A 543 32.77 -2.64 -5.44
CA LYS A 543 31.82 -3.48 -6.20
C LYS A 543 31.22 -2.68 -7.35
N GLN A 544 31.96 -2.58 -8.45
CA GLN A 544 31.52 -1.92 -9.68
C GLN A 544 30.31 -2.60 -10.36
N LEU A 545 29.92 -3.84 -9.99
CA LEU A 545 28.84 -4.58 -10.68
C LEU A 545 27.44 -4.46 -10.06
N ALA A 546 27.30 -4.54 -8.73
CA ALA A 546 26.00 -4.54 -8.03
C ALA A 546 25.22 -3.22 -8.13
N ASN A 547 25.87 -2.20 -8.70
CA ASN A 547 25.48 -0.81 -8.68
C ASN A 547 24.96 -0.31 -10.05
N ILE A 548 25.09 -1.12 -11.12
CA ILE A 548 24.80 -0.70 -12.49
C ILE A 548 23.41 -1.15 -12.99
N VAL A 549 22.77 -2.16 -12.37
CA VAL A 549 21.55 -2.78 -12.94
C VAL A 549 20.42 -2.94 -11.92
N HIS A 550 19.26 -2.35 -12.20
CA HIS A 550 18.05 -2.45 -11.37
C HIS A 550 17.23 -3.69 -11.77
N GLY A 551 17.40 -4.81 -11.05
CA GLY A 551 16.49 -5.95 -11.12
C GLY A 551 17.09 -7.27 -10.64
N ASN A 552 16.22 -8.22 -10.29
CA ASN A 552 16.59 -9.45 -9.57
C ASN A 552 17.09 -10.57 -10.50
N HIS A 553 16.94 -10.41 -11.81
CA HIS A 553 17.27 -11.45 -12.78
C HIS A 553 17.98 -10.87 -14.00
N ILE A 554 19.24 -10.45 -13.82
CA ILE A 554 20.04 -9.93 -14.92
C ILE A 554 20.69 -11.07 -15.70
N MET A 555 20.78 -10.90 -17.01
CA MET A 555 21.51 -11.84 -17.86
C MET A 555 23.00 -11.44 -17.85
N ALA A 556 23.88 -12.38 -17.54
CA ALA A 556 25.32 -12.19 -17.60
C ALA A 556 25.97 -13.29 -18.45
N ILE A 557 27.06 -12.95 -19.14
CA ILE A 557 27.87 -13.86 -19.95
C ILE A 557 29.33 -13.68 -19.53
N ASP A 558 29.95 -14.72 -18.96
CA ASP A 558 31.39 -14.72 -18.65
C ASP A 558 32.20 -14.81 -19.95
N THR A 559 32.91 -13.74 -20.29
CA THR A 559 33.69 -13.62 -21.52
C THR A 559 34.94 -14.50 -21.54
N ARG A 560 35.37 -15.04 -20.39
CA ARG A 560 36.46 -16.03 -20.33
C ARG A 560 36.02 -17.41 -20.82
N LEU A 561 34.74 -17.72 -20.63
CA LEU A 561 34.14 -19.00 -20.99
C LEU A 561 33.36 -18.94 -22.31
N CYS A 562 32.89 -17.75 -22.69
CA CYS A 562 32.11 -17.56 -23.90
C CYS A 562 32.96 -17.80 -25.16
N VAL A 563 32.46 -18.65 -26.05
CA VAL A 563 33.08 -18.96 -27.35
C VAL A 563 32.32 -18.32 -28.52
N ASP A 564 31.47 -17.33 -28.23
CA ASP A 564 30.70 -16.55 -29.21
C ASP A 564 29.83 -17.36 -30.19
N CYS A 565 29.35 -18.53 -29.77
CA CYS A 565 28.55 -19.43 -30.61
C CYS A 565 27.07 -19.03 -30.82
N ASP A 566 26.57 -17.99 -30.15
CA ASP A 566 25.16 -17.52 -30.20
C ASP A 566 24.07 -18.55 -29.87
N ASN A 567 24.42 -19.67 -29.24
CA ASN A 567 23.46 -20.68 -28.79
C ASN A 567 22.41 -20.10 -27.83
N CYS A 568 22.80 -19.17 -26.97
CA CYS A 568 21.89 -18.54 -26.00
C CYS A 568 20.77 -17.74 -26.69
N VAL A 569 21.07 -17.04 -27.78
CA VAL A 569 20.13 -16.28 -28.61
C VAL A 569 19.24 -17.24 -29.40
N SER A 570 19.87 -18.19 -30.10
CA SER A 570 19.19 -19.16 -30.96
C SER A 570 18.24 -20.08 -30.19
N ALA A 571 18.59 -20.48 -28.97
CA ALA A 571 17.73 -21.27 -28.09
C ALA A 571 16.53 -20.45 -27.58
N CYS A 572 16.73 -19.17 -27.24
CA CYS A 572 15.64 -18.28 -26.85
C CYS A 572 14.63 -18.13 -28.00
N GLN A 573 15.12 -17.91 -29.22
CA GLN A 573 14.27 -17.80 -30.41
C GLN A 573 13.49 -19.09 -30.70
N ARG A 574 14.15 -20.25 -30.69
CA ARG A 574 13.48 -21.54 -30.91
C ARG A 574 12.36 -21.80 -29.91
N ARG A 575 12.54 -21.40 -28.64
CA ARG A 575 11.54 -21.61 -27.59
C ARG A 575 10.33 -20.67 -27.71
N HIS A 576 10.56 -19.41 -28.06
CA HIS A 576 9.52 -18.38 -27.96
C HIS A 576 9.03 -17.82 -29.31
N GLY A 577 9.56 -18.34 -30.42
CA GLY A 577 9.30 -17.85 -31.79
C GLY A 577 10.09 -16.60 -32.18
N HIS A 578 10.76 -15.96 -31.21
CA HIS A 578 11.67 -14.83 -31.40
C HIS A 578 12.61 -14.72 -30.21
N SER A 579 13.82 -14.22 -30.44
CA SER A 579 14.75 -14.00 -29.34
C SER A 579 14.32 -12.82 -28.48
N ARG A 580 14.24 -13.07 -27.17
CA ARG A 580 14.03 -12.07 -26.11
C ARG A 580 15.35 -11.65 -25.43
N LEU A 581 16.47 -12.05 -26.06
CA LEU A 581 17.85 -11.77 -25.68
C LEU A 581 18.55 -11.11 -26.86
N ASP A 582 19.28 -10.04 -26.60
CA ASP A 582 20.07 -9.32 -27.59
C ASP A 582 21.47 -9.03 -27.05
N ARG A 583 22.49 -9.66 -27.63
CA ARG A 583 23.87 -9.51 -27.16
C ARG A 583 24.47 -8.14 -27.46
N ALA A 584 23.96 -7.40 -28.43
CA ALA A 584 24.52 -6.13 -28.86
C ALA A 584 23.84 -4.90 -28.21
N LYS A 585 22.60 -5.04 -27.74
CA LYS A 585 21.74 -3.90 -27.37
C LYS A 585 22.20 -3.04 -26.20
N GLN A 586 22.77 -3.64 -25.15
CA GLN A 586 23.24 -2.91 -23.96
C GLN A 586 24.76 -2.71 -23.97
N ASN A 587 25.50 -3.57 -24.69
CA ASN A 587 26.97 -3.68 -24.76
C ASN A 587 27.72 -3.31 -23.46
N LEU A 588 27.11 -3.60 -22.31
CA LEU A 588 27.67 -3.27 -21.01
C LEU A 588 28.60 -4.41 -20.63
N GLN A 589 29.90 -4.10 -20.55
CA GLN A 589 30.91 -5.05 -20.09
C GLN A 589 31.54 -4.53 -18.80
N VAL A 590 31.54 -5.36 -17.76
CA VAL A 590 32.18 -5.06 -16.48
C VAL A 590 33.12 -6.20 -16.12
N GLY A 591 34.42 -5.92 -16.14
CA GLY A 591 35.45 -6.94 -16.02
C GLY A 591 35.29 -8.02 -17.11
N ASN A 592 35.18 -9.27 -16.67
CA ASN A 592 35.00 -10.44 -17.53
C ASN A 592 33.53 -10.80 -17.78
N TYR A 593 32.58 -9.92 -17.48
CA TYR A 593 31.16 -10.19 -17.66
C TYR A 593 30.55 -9.23 -18.66
N HIS A 594 29.87 -9.80 -19.65
CA HIS A 594 29.04 -9.10 -20.62
C HIS A 594 27.57 -9.18 -20.22
N PHE A 595 26.88 -8.04 -20.20
CA PHE A 595 25.47 -7.92 -19.82
C PHE A 595 24.61 -7.64 -21.06
N PRO A 596 24.09 -8.68 -21.73
CA PRO A 596 23.26 -8.50 -22.92
C PRO A 596 21.88 -7.92 -22.58
N GLY A 597 21.24 -7.31 -23.58
CA GLY A 597 19.87 -6.81 -23.49
C GLY A 597 18.86 -7.95 -23.31
N ALA A 598 18.41 -8.14 -22.07
CA ALA A 598 17.26 -8.95 -21.72
C ALA A 598 16.58 -8.32 -20.51
N CYS A 599 15.26 -8.56 -20.33
CA CYS A 599 14.54 -7.97 -19.19
C CYS A 599 15.22 -8.31 -17.86
N TYR A 600 15.37 -7.29 -17.00
CA TYR A 600 16.00 -7.38 -15.68
C TYR A 600 15.03 -7.70 -14.56
N HIS A 601 13.71 -7.69 -14.82
CA HIS A 601 12.67 -7.87 -13.80
C HIS A 601 12.85 -6.86 -12.64
N CYS A 602 12.95 -5.58 -13.02
CA CYS A 602 13.33 -4.46 -12.13
C CYS A 602 12.48 -4.38 -10.86
N ASP A 603 13.08 -3.97 -9.74
CA ASP A 603 12.36 -3.68 -8.50
C ASP A 603 11.43 -2.46 -8.61
N ASP A 604 11.81 -1.48 -9.42
CA ASP A 604 11.00 -0.27 -9.72
C ASP A 604 10.62 -0.21 -11.22
N PRO A 605 9.64 -1.02 -11.67
CA PRO A 605 9.37 -1.23 -13.08
C PRO A 605 8.39 -0.21 -13.63
N LYS A 606 8.92 0.76 -14.36
CA LYS A 606 8.10 1.73 -15.13
C LYS A 606 7.17 1.08 -16.14
N CYS A 607 7.48 -0.14 -16.58
CA CYS A 607 6.66 -0.89 -17.52
C CYS A 607 5.33 -1.40 -16.93
N LEU A 608 5.18 -1.46 -15.60
CA LEU A 608 3.93 -1.88 -14.95
C LEU A 608 2.80 -0.85 -14.97
N LEU A 609 3.02 0.35 -15.52
CA LEU A 609 1.98 1.37 -15.72
C LEU A 609 1.06 1.00 -16.90
N CYS A 610 0.50 -0.21 -16.87
CA CYS A 610 -0.42 -0.73 -17.85
C CYS A 610 -1.87 -0.51 -17.39
N SER A 611 -2.72 -0.05 -18.30
CA SER A 611 -4.12 0.25 -18.02
C SER A 611 -5.05 -0.97 -18.14
N VAL A 612 -4.52 -2.11 -18.58
CA VAL A 612 -5.30 -3.33 -18.89
C VAL A 612 -4.67 -4.60 -18.29
N ASP A 613 -3.71 -4.45 -17.37
CA ASP A 613 -2.98 -5.56 -16.75
C ASP A 613 -2.36 -6.54 -17.77
N GLY A 614 -1.97 -6.02 -18.93
CA GLY A 614 -1.22 -6.74 -19.97
C GLY A 614 0.21 -7.10 -19.54
N ILE A 615 0.68 -6.52 -18.44
CA ILE A 615 1.95 -6.81 -17.79
C ILE A 615 1.73 -6.71 -16.28
N ILE A 616 2.08 -7.76 -15.56
CA ILE A 616 1.86 -7.87 -14.10
C ILE A 616 3.16 -8.26 -13.40
N ARG A 617 3.22 -8.08 -12.09
CA ARG A 617 4.26 -8.65 -11.24
C ARG A 617 3.68 -9.82 -10.45
N LEU A 618 4.37 -10.96 -10.50
CA LEU A 618 4.04 -12.12 -9.68
C LEU A 618 4.52 -11.91 -8.23
N PRO A 619 3.96 -12.64 -7.24
CA PRO A 619 4.42 -12.56 -5.84
C PRO A 619 5.92 -12.81 -5.67
N SER A 620 6.51 -13.70 -6.47
CA SER A 620 7.94 -13.98 -6.49
C SER A 620 8.81 -12.87 -7.14
N GLY A 621 8.19 -11.80 -7.64
CA GLY A 621 8.88 -10.61 -8.15
C GLY A 621 9.07 -10.57 -9.66
N GLU A 622 8.86 -11.69 -10.36
CA GLU A 622 8.95 -11.71 -11.82
C GLU A 622 7.84 -10.87 -12.44
N ILE A 623 8.24 -9.93 -13.28
CA ILE A 623 7.31 -9.22 -14.15
C ILE A 623 6.97 -10.15 -15.32
N GLN A 624 5.71 -10.28 -15.72
CA GLN A 624 5.26 -11.14 -16.82
C GLN A 624 4.29 -10.41 -17.75
N ILE A 625 4.43 -10.64 -19.07
CA ILE A 625 3.43 -10.19 -20.03
C ILE A 625 2.28 -11.19 -20.01
N GLN A 626 1.09 -10.70 -19.70
CA GLN A 626 -0.14 -11.46 -19.85
C GLN A 626 -0.59 -11.35 -21.30
N ASN A 627 -0.16 -12.29 -22.14
CA ASN A 627 -0.46 -12.28 -23.59
C ASN A 627 -1.95 -12.14 -23.87
N HIS A 628 -2.78 -12.68 -22.98
CA HIS A 628 -4.22 -12.60 -23.06
C HIS A 628 -4.73 -11.15 -22.87
N ASN A 629 -4.18 -10.40 -21.90
CA ASN A 629 -4.53 -9.01 -21.56
C ASN A 629 -3.83 -7.96 -22.45
N CYS A 630 -2.77 -8.34 -23.16
CA CYS A 630 -2.00 -7.41 -23.96
C CYS A 630 -2.80 -6.96 -25.21
N ILE A 631 -3.24 -5.71 -25.21
CA ILE A 631 -3.91 -5.08 -26.37
C ILE A 631 -2.95 -4.55 -27.43
N GLY A 632 -1.64 -4.61 -27.19
CA GLY A 632 -0.63 -4.17 -28.16
C GLY A 632 -0.34 -2.66 -28.20
N CYS A 633 -0.72 -1.89 -27.17
CA CYS A 633 -0.56 -0.43 -27.18
C CYS A 633 0.89 0.09 -27.13
N GLY A 634 1.88 -0.76 -26.80
CA GLY A 634 3.29 -0.39 -26.79
C GLY A 634 3.78 0.44 -25.60
N ALA A 635 2.90 0.97 -24.75
CA ALA A 635 3.27 1.88 -23.66
C ALA A 635 4.27 1.27 -22.64
N CYS A 636 4.24 -0.05 -22.43
CA CYS A 636 5.22 -0.73 -21.58
C CYS A 636 6.61 -0.78 -22.24
N ALA A 637 6.68 -0.89 -23.57
CA ALA A 637 7.93 -0.90 -24.33
C ALA A 637 8.60 0.48 -24.30
N GLU A 638 7.84 1.55 -24.55
CA GLU A 638 8.32 2.94 -24.49
C GLU A 638 8.87 3.32 -23.10
N ARG A 639 8.27 2.78 -22.03
CA ARG A 639 8.70 3.08 -20.65
C ARG A 639 9.87 2.25 -20.17
N CYS A 640 10.28 1.21 -20.91
CA CYS A 640 11.41 0.38 -20.49
C CYS A 640 12.71 1.18 -20.66
N PRO A 641 13.41 1.56 -19.57
CA PRO A 641 14.62 2.39 -19.68
C PRO A 641 15.79 1.64 -20.34
N TYR A 642 15.68 0.32 -20.42
CA TYR A 642 16.68 -0.57 -21.02
C TYR A 642 16.28 -1.06 -22.41
N ASP A 643 15.10 -0.64 -22.90
CA ASP A 643 14.56 -1.06 -24.20
C ASP A 643 14.52 -2.61 -24.33
N ASN A 644 14.23 -3.30 -23.24
CA ASN A 644 14.22 -4.77 -23.15
C ASN A 644 12.83 -5.39 -23.44
N ILE A 645 11.85 -4.57 -23.80
CA ILE A 645 10.51 -5.00 -24.20
C ILE A 645 10.33 -4.63 -25.69
N ARG A 646 9.92 -5.60 -26.50
CA ARG A 646 9.73 -5.44 -27.95
C ARG A 646 8.26 -5.62 -28.30
N MET A 647 7.83 -5.01 -29.39
CA MET A 647 6.53 -5.28 -30.00
C MET A 647 6.74 -6.27 -31.15
N VAL A 648 6.05 -7.40 -31.10
CA VAL A 648 6.16 -8.46 -32.12
C VAL A 648 4.78 -8.88 -32.60
N GLU A 649 4.63 -8.95 -33.92
CA GLU A 649 3.43 -9.49 -34.57
C GLU A 649 3.26 -10.98 -34.25
N ARG A 650 2.11 -11.32 -33.68
CA ARG A 650 1.73 -12.69 -33.31
C ARG A 650 0.26 -12.94 -33.58
N GLN A 651 -0.07 -14.19 -33.88
CA GLN A 651 -1.46 -14.64 -33.76
C GLN A 651 -1.76 -14.92 -32.27
N PRO A 652 -2.88 -14.43 -31.71
CA PRO A 652 -3.32 -14.84 -30.38
C PRO A 652 -3.50 -16.37 -30.34
N ALA A 653 -3.25 -17.00 -29.19
CA ALA A 653 -3.30 -18.45 -29.05
C ALA A 653 -4.67 -18.98 -29.50
N ASN A 654 -4.72 -19.71 -30.61
CA ASN A 654 -5.93 -20.32 -31.12
C ASN A 654 -6.20 -21.63 -30.39
N ASN A 655 -7.39 -21.75 -29.79
CA ASN A 655 -7.84 -23.01 -29.21
C ASN A 655 -8.24 -23.96 -30.36
N THR A 656 -7.38 -24.94 -30.67
CA THR A 656 -7.43 -25.81 -31.86
C THR A 656 -8.73 -26.61 -32.01
N ILE A 657 -9.39 -26.90 -30.88
CA ILE A 657 -10.69 -27.58 -30.84
C ILE A 657 -11.81 -26.67 -31.34
N PHE A 658 -11.75 -25.38 -31.03
CA PHE A 658 -12.78 -24.40 -31.39
C PHE A 658 -12.78 -24.07 -32.88
N THR A 659 -11.60 -24.07 -33.51
CA THR A 659 -11.44 -23.94 -34.97
C THR A 659 -12.00 -25.15 -35.72
N LEU A 660 -11.90 -26.37 -35.15
CA LEU A 660 -12.48 -27.57 -35.73
C LEU A 660 -14.02 -27.53 -35.67
N ILE A 661 -14.59 -27.18 -34.52
CA ILE A 661 -16.05 -27.13 -34.29
C ILE A 661 -16.71 -26.03 -35.14
N LYS A 662 -16.08 -24.85 -35.27
CA LYS A 662 -16.60 -23.78 -36.16
C LYS A 662 -16.61 -24.18 -37.64
N LYS A 663 -15.64 -25.00 -38.08
CA LYS A 663 -15.58 -25.54 -39.44
C LYS A 663 -16.72 -26.52 -39.73
N VAL A 664 -17.14 -27.28 -38.73
CA VAL A 664 -18.29 -28.21 -38.81
C VAL A 664 -19.63 -27.46 -38.78
N LEU A 665 -19.72 -26.35 -38.06
CA LEU A 665 -20.97 -25.57 -37.88
C LEU A 665 -21.20 -24.46 -38.93
N GLY A 666 -20.36 -24.34 -39.97
CA GLY A 666 -20.59 -23.43 -41.09
C GLY A 666 -20.61 -21.92 -40.77
N LYS A 667 -20.20 -21.51 -39.57
CA LYS A 667 -20.09 -20.09 -39.19
C LYS A 667 -18.69 -19.57 -39.56
N SER A 668 -18.63 -18.47 -40.31
CA SER A 668 -17.37 -17.80 -40.68
C SER A 668 -16.43 -17.71 -39.48
N ALA A 669 -15.23 -18.26 -39.63
CA ALA A 669 -14.17 -18.13 -38.65
C ALA A 669 -13.97 -16.64 -38.37
N ALA A 670 -14.00 -16.24 -37.09
CA ALA A 670 -13.53 -14.93 -36.69
C ALA A 670 -12.13 -14.74 -37.30
N LYS A 671 -11.90 -13.63 -37.99
CA LYS A 671 -10.60 -13.33 -38.60
C LYS A 671 -9.51 -13.58 -37.56
N ASN A 672 -8.54 -14.42 -37.92
CA ASN A 672 -7.29 -14.56 -37.18
C ASN A 672 -6.51 -13.24 -37.33
N GLU A 673 -6.87 -12.22 -36.55
CA GLU A 673 -6.16 -10.95 -36.55
C GLU A 673 -4.80 -11.14 -35.89
N ILE A 674 -3.75 -10.93 -36.69
CA ILE A 674 -2.38 -10.79 -36.21
C ILE A 674 -2.35 -9.52 -35.37
N LYS A 675 -1.97 -9.65 -34.09
CA LYS A 675 -1.83 -8.53 -33.16
C LYS A 675 -0.36 -8.27 -32.90
N ASN A 676 0.00 -6.99 -32.78
CA ASN A 676 1.34 -6.60 -32.38
C ASN A 676 1.43 -6.62 -30.84
N LEU A 677 2.04 -7.65 -30.26
CA LEU A 677 2.02 -7.89 -28.81
C LEU A 677 3.38 -7.57 -28.18
N ALA A 678 3.35 -7.06 -26.95
CA ALA A 678 4.56 -6.81 -26.18
C ALA A 678 5.23 -8.13 -25.77
N VAL A 679 6.54 -8.22 -25.88
CA VAL A 679 7.33 -9.40 -25.51
C VAL A 679 8.62 -9.00 -24.83
N LYS A 680 9.01 -9.80 -23.86
CA LYS A 680 10.24 -9.63 -23.08
C LYS A 680 10.66 -10.98 -22.52
N CYS A 681 11.85 -11.07 -21.94
CA CYS A 681 12.22 -12.27 -21.21
C CYS A 681 11.22 -12.54 -20.07
N ASP A 682 10.76 -13.78 -19.98
CA ASP A 682 9.83 -14.34 -19.00
C ASP A 682 10.51 -15.36 -18.08
N LEU A 683 11.85 -15.40 -18.11
CA LEU A 683 12.70 -16.41 -17.47
C LEU A 683 12.41 -17.86 -17.88
N CYS A 684 11.65 -18.06 -18.96
CA CYS A 684 11.08 -19.35 -19.31
C CYS A 684 10.28 -19.99 -18.16
N VAL A 685 9.54 -19.19 -17.38
CA VAL A 685 8.80 -19.67 -16.19
C VAL A 685 7.82 -20.82 -16.48
N ASP A 686 7.26 -20.87 -17.69
CA ASP A 686 6.35 -21.94 -18.13
C ASP A 686 7.07 -23.27 -18.44
N TYR A 687 8.40 -23.34 -18.28
CA TYR A 687 9.23 -24.49 -18.64
C TYR A 687 10.05 -25.01 -17.46
N ASN A 688 9.83 -26.27 -17.09
CA ASN A 688 10.48 -26.93 -15.94
C ASN A 688 12.01 -27.00 -16.00
N ASN A 689 12.62 -26.85 -17.17
CA ASN A 689 14.08 -26.90 -17.31
C ASN A 689 14.77 -25.55 -17.10
N GLY A 690 14.03 -24.46 -16.90
CA GLY A 690 14.56 -23.12 -16.67
C GLY A 690 14.94 -22.37 -17.97
N PRO A 691 15.74 -21.29 -17.88
CA PRO A 691 16.01 -20.41 -19.01
C PRO A 691 16.76 -21.08 -20.17
N ALA A 692 16.17 -21.07 -21.37
CA ALA A 692 16.75 -21.69 -22.57
C ALA A 692 18.16 -21.16 -22.89
N CYS A 693 18.37 -19.86 -22.68
CA CYS A 693 19.62 -19.17 -22.96
C CYS A 693 20.78 -19.60 -22.04
N VAL A 694 20.46 -20.09 -20.84
CA VAL A 694 21.44 -20.61 -19.86
C VAL A 694 21.78 -22.06 -20.19
N ILE A 695 20.76 -22.92 -20.32
CA ILE A 695 20.92 -24.37 -20.53
C ILE A 695 21.64 -24.69 -21.85
N SER A 696 21.43 -23.85 -22.87
CA SER A 696 22.04 -24.05 -24.19
C SER A 696 23.50 -23.61 -24.28
N CYS A 697 24.06 -23.00 -23.23
CA CYS A 697 25.45 -22.56 -23.23
C CYS A 697 26.40 -23.77 -23.05
N PRO A 698 27.21 -24.12 -24.06
CA PRO A 698 28.04 -25.33 -24.00
C PRO A 698 29.19 -25.23 -22.99
N THR A 699 29.57 -24.01 -22.61
CA THR A 699 30.69 -23.73 -21.71
C THR A 699 30.25 -23.25 -20.32
N GLY A 700 28.93 -23.14 -20.08
CA GLY A 700 28.40 -22.57 -18.82
C GLY A 700 28.63 -21.07 -18.66
N ALA A 701 29.05 -20.35 -19.71
CA ALA A 701 29.31 -18.91 -19.66
C ALA A 701 28.06 -18.06 -19.39
N ALA A 702 26.88 -18.50 -19.82
CA ALA A 702 25.64 -17.72 -19.77
C ALA A 702 24.84 -18.05 -18.51
N MET A 703 24.46 -17.02 -17.73
CA MET A 703 23.81 -17.18 -16.44
C MET A 703 22.75 -16.11 -16.18
N ARG A 704 21.76 -16.44 -15.35
CA ARG A 704 20.84 -15.49 -14.72
C ARG A 704 21.28 -15.30 -13.28
N VAL A 705 21.54 -14.07 -12.91
CA VAL A 705 22.11 -13.72 -11.61
C VAL A 705 21.32 -12.59 -10.99
N ASP A 706 21.18 -12.66 -9.66
CA ASP A 706 20.84 -11.49 -8.88
C ASP A 706 22.10 -10.62 -8.78
N PRO A 707 22.05 -9.32 -9.14
CA PRO A 707 23.20 -8.42 -9.03
C PRO A 707 23.82 -8.37 -7.64
N SER A 708 23.05 -8.64 -6.57
CA SER A 708 23.54 -8.71 -5.19
C SER A 708 24.49 -9.91 -4.97
N CYS A 709 24.27 -11.01 -5.68
CA CYS A 709 25.13 -12.19 -5.66
C CYS A 709 26.40 -12.02 -6.51
N LEU A 710 26.46 -11.01 -7.39
CA LEU A 710 27.68 -10.62 -8.11
C LEU A 710 28.59 -9.77 -7.21
N SER A 711 28.83 -10.25 -6.00
CA SER A 711 29.94 -9.79 -5.18
C SER A 711 31.22 -10.45 -5.64
N ALA A 712 32.03 -9.72 -6.41
CA ALA A 712 33.43 -10.04 -6.60
C ALA A 712 34.20 -9.94 -5.28
#